data_AF-A0A3N6N9W9-F1
#
_entry.id   AF-A0A3N6N9W9-F1
#
_cell.length_a   1.000
_cell.length_b   1.000
_cell.length_c   1.000
_cell.angle_alpha   90.00
_cell.angle_beta   90.00
_cell.angle_gamma   90.00
#
_symmetry.space_group_name_H-M   'P 1'
#
loop_
_entity.id
_entity.type
_entity.pdbx_description
1 polymer ?
#
loop_
_entity_poly.entity_id
_entity_poly.type
_entity_poly.pdbx_seq_one_letter_code
_entity_poly.pdbx_strand_id
1 'polypeptide(L)'
;MTSPVTTDENGGMTDEDRELIRDNVRALLSKHWPAEHALTLANDPAEVRSLLRLLGEQGLLDLGSTQSAGGLREALVVLQELGRAACPAAVREAVLTNWLLDSAGADSALASAVHEGQASLAVVFGAGDQSGGLWLSVAGGKLNGEAGGVEGMAAATHLVVLSDDVAGFAIVERDSPGVSHELTPGLAVPSFARVRFDDVPATLIPLPDQARRDVELLSRLCLLARALGAAERGFELAVDHAKQRHQFGQPIGRFQAIQHKLADALTELDGSRLTLAHASEAFDLGVDHWRYFACAAFAYASPALRQVTLETHHVLGAIGYAEEHEAPRHFRRAHADLIRHGGVRSARAELAEALIDAGGVLPEYDLGSTGNAFRAEVRAWLNEHWVKPRAASGAADVVIGAFDPEYARGLGEKGWNALSWPVEFGGQARTPLEQLAFVEETQLAGAPSSRGAIQAHALMQFGSEAQRSEFLPRIASGEVTFCLGYSEPESGSDLASLKTTALRDGDEWVINGQKLWTTGAEYADYMWLAARTDPDAKSKHAGISVFIVPMNTPGITIRPSMAMYGHTFCTEFLDNVRVPASALVGEVNQGWAIITSALATERISMGGFVATVRAAFEKMLAEVRASTRLAGDATVRERIGTLAAEIEVARQLLTRSARLAEAGVQVTFEAGMSKIFSGELMQRVGEAALDIFGSDASLSTGSVGAVAQGRLEHLLRHSIMIVVGGGTNEIQRTLIAQRGLGLPR
;
A
#
# COMPACT_ATOMS: atom_id res chain seq x y z
N MET A 1 -7.97 -9.18 -12.13
CA MET A 1 -8.00 -8.19 -13.22
C MET A 1 -6.82 -7.27 -13.00
N THR A 2 -5.65 -7.71 -13.46
CA THR A 2 -4.37 -7.01 -13.48
C THR A 2 -4.44 -5.93 -14.56
N SER A 3 -4.14 -4.68 -14.22
CA SER A 3 -4.16 -3.55 -15.15
C SER A 3 -2.86 -3.55 -15.96
N PRO A 4 -2.87 -3.36 -17.29
CA PRO A 4 -1.66 -3.35 -18.11
C PRO A 4 -1.13 -1.91 -18.21
N VAL A 5 -0.05 -1.58 -17.50
CA VAL A 5 0.75 -0.37 -17.79
C VAL A 5 2.17 -0.58 -17.25
N THR A 6 3.05 -1.14 -18.07
CA THR A 6 4.20 -0.45 -18.70
C THR A 6 4.80 -1.35 -19.79
N THR A 7 4.94 -0.82 -21.00
CA THR A 7 5.89 -1.37 -21.96
C THR A 7 7.29 -1.09 -21.42
N ASP A 8 8.06 -2.15 -21.19
CA ASP A 8 9.45 -2.05 -20.75
C ASP A 8 10.29 -1.48 -21.90
N GLU A 9 10.57 -0.16 -21.89
CA GLU A 9 11.42 0.50 -22.90
C GLU A 9 12.86 -0.07 -22.93
N ASN A 10 13.24 -0.90 -21.94
CA ASN A 10 14.54 -1.54 -21.84
C ASN A 10 14.60 -2.96 -22.43
N GLY A 11 13.55 -3.43 -23.11
CA GLY A 11 13.56 -4.74 -23.78
C GLY A 11 13.32 -5.95 -22.86
N GLY A 12 12.76 -5.72 -21.67
CA GLY A 12 12.26 -6.77 -20.77
C GLY A 12 10.86 -7.29 -21.15
N MET A 13 10.43 -8.39 -20.51
CA MET A 13 9.10 -8.97 -20.71
C MET A 13 7.99 -7.99 -20.27
N THR A 14 6.90 -7.97 -21.03
CA THR A 14 5.74 -7.09 -20.80
C THR A 14 4.81 -7.62 -19.71
N ASP A 15 3.84 -6.82 -19.27
CA ASP A 15 2.77 -7.29 -18.37
C ASP A 15 1.93 -8.41 -19.02
N GLU A 16 1.74 -8.37 -20.34
CA GLU A 16 1.05 -9.43 -21.09
C GLU A 16 1.82 -10.74 -21.06
N ASP A 17 3.15 -10.68 -21.19
CA ASP A 17 4.02 -11.86 -21.08
C ASP A 17 3.97 -12.47 -19.68
N ARG A 18 3.96 -11.63 -18.64
CA ARG A 18 3.81 -12.08 -17.24
C ARG A 18 2.46 -12.75 -16.99
N GLU A 19 1.37 -12.24 -17.57
CA GLU A 19 0.05 -12.89 -17.49
C GLU A 19 0.04 -14.23 -18.25
N LEU A 20 0.71 -14.31 -19.40
CA LEU A 20 0.86 -15.57 -20.14
C LEU A 20 1.64 -16.62 -19.34
N ILE A 21 2.74 -16.23 -18.68
CA ILE A 21 3.49 -17.11 -17.76
C ILE A 21 2.57 -17.60 -16.65
N ARG A 22 1.80 -16.69 -16.03
CA ARG A 22 0.84 -17.02 -14.96
C ARG A 22 -0.16 -18.09 -15.40
N ASP A 23 -0.82 -17.87 -16.55
CA ASP A 23 -1.83 -18.78 -17.08
C ASP A 23 -1.23 -20.13 -17.46
N ASN A 24 -0.04 -20.15 -18.07
CA ASN A 24 0.66 -21.37 -18.43
C ASN A 24 1.05 -22.20 -17.20
N VAL A 25 1.64 -21.58 -16.18
CA VAL A 25 2.02 -22.26 -14.93
C VAL A 25 0.78 -22.80 -14.21
N ARG A 26 -0.29 -22.00 -14.15
CA ARG A 26 -1.56 -22.42 -13.53
C ARG A 26 -2.19 -23.62 -14.25
N ALA A 27 -2.18 -23.62 -15.58
CA ALA A 27 -2.69 -24.73 -16.38
C ALA A 27 -1.86 -26.01 -16.15
N LEU A 28 -0.53 -25.88 -16.12
CA LEU A 28 0.39 -26.99 -15.85
C LEU A 28 0.15 -27.58 -14.46
N LEU A 29 0.08 -26.73 -13.42
CA LEU A 29 -0.18 -27.16 -12.04
C LEU A 29 -1.57 -27.78 -11.87
N SER A 30 -2.59 -27.25 -12.53
CA SER A 30 -3.94 -27.84 -12.47
C SER A 30 -3.99 -29.26 -13.03
N LYS A 31 -3.14 -29.56 -14.02
CA LYS A 31 -3.04 -30.87 -14.67
C LYS A 31 -2.15 -31.85 -13.91
N HIS A 32 -1.00 -31.39 -13.41
CA HIS A 32 0.06 -32.24 -12.86
C HIS A 32 0.18 -32.17 -11.33
N TRP A 33 -0.48 -31.20 -10.68
CA TRP A 33 -0.45 -30.99 -9.24
C TRP A 33 -1.85 -30.62 -8.69
N PRO A 34 -2.87 -31.46 -8.90
CA PRO A 34 -4.24 -31.14 -8.53
C PRO A 34 -4.37 -30.99 -7.00
N ALA A 35 -5.25 -30.08 -6.58
CA ALA A 35 -5.39 -29.70 -5.19
C ALA A 35 -5.68 -30.89 -4.25
N GLU A 36 -6.52 -31.84 -4.67
CA GLU A 36 -6.86 -33.03 -3.90
C GLU A 36 -5.67 -33.92 -3.53
N HIS A 37 -4.60 -33.91 -4.33
CA HIS A 37 -3.43 -34.78 -4.14
C HIS A 37 -2.16 -34.01 -3.75
N ALA A 38 -2.21 -32.68 -3.63
CA ALA A 38 -1.04 -31.83 -3.46
C ALA A 38 -0.15 -32.24 -2.25
N LEU A 39 -0.74 -32.64 -1.12
CA LEU A 39 0.02 -33.07 0.05
C LEU A 39 0.67 -34.44 -0.15
N THR A 40 -0.01 -35.37 -0.80
CA THR A 40 0.54 -36.70 -1.12
C THR A 40 1.69 -36.56 -2.11
N LEU A 41 1.50 -35.77 -3.17
CA LEU A 41 2.54 -35.50 -4.17
C LEU A 41 3.74 -34.77 -3.56
N ALA A 42 3.51 -33.80 -2.65
CA ALA A 42 4.59 -33.07 -2.00
C ALA A 42 5.53 -34.00 -1.22
N ASN A 43 5.01 -35.05 -0.60
CA ASN A 43 5.81 -36.00 0.18
C ASN A 43 6.57 -37.03 -0.68
N ASP A 44 6.35 -37.07 -1.99
CA ASP A 44 7.08 -37.94 -2.91
C ASP A 44 8.18 -37.15 -3.66
N PRO A 45 9.47 -37.37 -3.33
CA PRO A 45 10.57 -36.68 -4.00
C PRO A 45 10.66 -36.94 -5.51
N ALA A 46 10.15 -38.07 -6.01
CA ALA A 46 10.15 -38.38 -7.43
C ALA A 46 9.12 -37.53 -8.18
N GLU A 47 7.94 -37.33 -7.59
CA GLU A 47 6.88 -36.47 -8.16
C GLU A 47 7.31 -35.00 -8.16
N VAL A 48 7.94 -34.52 -7.08
CA VAL A 48 8.50 -33.16 -7.03
C VAL A 48 9.54 -32.94 -8.13
N ARG A 49 10.46 -33.90 -8.35
CA ARG A 49 11.44 -33.83 -9.45
C ARG A 49 10.79 -33.94 -10.83
N SER A 50 9.75 -34.76 -10.97
CA SER A 50 9.00 -34.88 -12.23
C SER A 50 8.38 -33.54 -12.63
N LEU A 51 7.73 -32.87 -11.67
CA LEU A 51 7.19 -31.53 -11.90
C LEU A 51 8.29 -30.51 -12.20
N LEU A 52 9.43 -30.58 -11.52
CA LEU A 52 10.56 -29.70 -11.79
C LEU A 52 11.05 -29.83 -13.25
N ARG A 53 11.17 -31.05 -13.79
CA ARG A 53 11.50 -31.27 -15.21
C ARG A 53 10.49 -30.64 -16.15
N LEU A 54 9.18 -30.79 -15.87
CA LEU A 54 8.13 -30.16 -16.67
C LEU A 54 8.25 -28.63 -16.68
N LEU A 55 8.64 -28.02 -15.56
CA LEU A 55 8.90 -26.57 -15.49
C LEU A 55 10.16 -26.19 -16.30
N GLY A 56 11.21 -27.01 -16.27
CA GLY A 56 12.41 -26.84 -17.09
C GLY A 56 12.12 -26.95 -18.60
N GLU A 57 11.29 -27.91 -19.02
CA GLU A 57 10.84 -28.05 -20.41
C GLU A 57 10.08 -26.81 -20.93
N GLN A 58 9.51 -26.00 -20.03
CA GLN A 58 8.86 -24.72 -20.36
C GLN A 58 9.82 -23.51 -20.25
N GLY A 59 11.11 -23.73 -19.96
CA GLY A 59 12.11 -22.67 -19.78
C GLY A 59 11.98 -21.88 -18.47
N LEU A 60 11.15 -22.33 -17.52
CA LEU A 60 10.85 -21.57 -16.30
C LEU A 60 11.97 -21.67 -15.24
N LEU A 61 12.91 -22.60 -15.40
CA LEU A 61 14.07 -22.74 -14.51
C LEU A 61 15.27 -21.89 -14.95
N ASP A 62 15.16 -21.22 -16.09
CA ASP A 62 16.19 -20.35 -16.67
C ASP A 62 16.02 -18.91 -16.19
N LEU A 63 14.89 -18.60 -15.52
CA LEU A 63 14.59 -17.29 -14.96
C LEU A 63 15.72 -16.83 -14.01
N GLY A 64 16.15 -15.57 -14.17
CA GLY A 64 17.25 -15.00 -13.41
C GLY A 64 18.66 -15.43 -13.85
N SER A 65 18.80 -16.21 -14.93
CA SER A 65 20.12 -16.57 -15.49
C SER A 65 20.73 -15.48 -16.38
N THR A 66 19.89 -14.73 -17.10
CA THR A 66 20.26 -13.60 -17.93
C THR A 66 19.08 -12.63 -17.99
N GLN A 67 19.33 -11.36 -18.32
CA GLN A 67 18.26 -10.38 -18.52
C GLN A 67 17.27 -10.80 -19.62
N SER A 68 17.75 -11.49 -20.67
CA SER A 68 16.92 -12.01 -21.76
C SER A 68 16.07 -13.23 -21.40
N ALA A 69 16.42 -13.96 -20.34
CA ALA A 69 15.67 -15.13 -19.89
C ALA A 69 14.47 -14.76 -19.01
N GLY A 70 14.33 -13.49 -18.59
CA GLY A 70 13.34 -13.03 -17.62
C GLY A 70 13.98 -12.75 -16.26
N GLY A 71 13.53 -11.67 -15.61
CA GLY A 71 14.09 -11.15 -14.37
C GLY A 71 13.44 -11.73 -13.12
N LEU A 72 13.64 -11.05 -11.99
CA LEU A 72 13.01 -11.43 -10.73
C LEU A 72 11.48 -11.32 -10.83
N ARG A 73 10.93 -10.32 -11.51
CA ARG A 73 9.48 -10.14 -11.66
C ARG A 73 8.80 -11.40 -12.22
N GLU A 74 9.34 -11.99 -13.27
CA GLU A 74 8.82 -13.22 -13.88
C GLU A 74 8.95 -14.42 -12.94
N ALA A 75 10.10 -14.57 -12.27
CA ALA A 75 10.30 -15.62 -11.27
C ALA A 75 9.28 -15.55 -10.13
N LEU A 76 8.95 -14.35 -9.65
CA LEU A 76 7.95 -14.16 -8.61
C LEU A 76 6.54 -14.54 -9.07
N VAL A 77 6.20 -14.38 -10.36
CA VAL A 77 4.91 -14.85 -10.91
C VAL A 77 4.82 -16.37 -10.82
N VAL A 78 5.87 -17.09 -11.21
CA VAL A 78 5.91 -18.56 -11.10
C VAL A 78 5.77 -18.99 -9.63
N LEU A 79 6.50 -18.33 -8.73
CA LEU A 79 6.47 -18.65 -7.30
C LEU A 79 5.11 -18.36 -6.65
N GLN A 80 4.40 -17.29 -7.07
CA GLN A 80 3.02 -17.05 -6.64
C GLN A 80 2.11 -18.21 -7.03
N GLU A 81 2.16 -18.69 -8.27
CA GLU A 81 1.32 -19.81 -8.71
C GLU A 81 1.69 -21.13 -8.00
N LEU A 82 2.98 -21.37 -7.73
CA LEU A 82 3.40 -22.48 -6.87
C LEU A 82 2.83 -22.37 -5.46
N GLY A 83 2.79 -21.16 -4.89
CA GLY A 83 2.15 -20.86 -3.62
C GLY A 83 0.64 -21.16 -3.61
N ARG A 84 -0.05 -20.72 -4.67
CA ARG A 84 -1.48 -20.99 -4.90
C ARG A 84 -1.79 -22.49 -5.03
N ALA A 85 -0.86 -23.28 -5.55
CA ALA A 85 -1.00 -24.74 -5.62
C ALA A 85 -0.45 -25.48 -4.38
N ALA A 86 0.17 -24.76 -3.43
CA ALA A 86 0.96 -25.31 -2.34
C ALA A 86 2.05 -26.31 -2.82
N CYS A 87 2.62 -26.04 -3.99
CA CYS A 87 3.62 -26.88 -4.64
C CYS A 87 5.05 -26.57 -4.13
N PRO A 88 5.85 -27.58 -3.73
CA PRO A 88 7.21 -27.39 -3.22
C PRO A 88 8.30 -27.44 -4.31
N ALA A 89 7.96 -27.28 -5.59
CA ALA A 89 8.96 -27.33 -6.67
C ALA A 89 10.08 -26.29 -6.44
N ALA A 90 11.33 -26.71 -6.66
CA ALA A 90 12.54 -25.98 -6.30
C ALA A 90 12.90 -24.81 -7.25
N VAL A 91 11.90 -24.05 -7.70
CA VAL A 91 12.08 -22.89 -8.60
C VAL A 91 12.83 -21.76 -7.90
N ARG A 92 12.57 -21.52 -6.61
CA ARG A 92 13.33 -20.52 -5.83
C ARG A 92 14.81 -20.86 -5.87
N GLU A 93 15.14 -22.10 -5.59
CA GLU A 93 16.53 -22.57 -5.54
C GLU A 93 17.20 -22.46 -6.92
N ALA A 94 16.50 -22.75 -8.01
CA ALA A 94 16.99 -22.53 -9.37
C ALA A 94 17.30 -21.04 -9.63
N VAL A 95 16.35 -20.14 -9.35
CA VAL A 95 16.50 -18.69 -9.55
C VAL A 95 17.67 -18.11 -8.75
N LEU A 96 17.79 -18.49 -7.47
CA LEU A 96 18.90 -18.03 -6.62
C LEU A 96 20.26 -18.54 -7.12
N THR A 97 20.30 -19.78 -7.61
CA THR A 97 21.53 -20.39 -8.11
C THR A 97 21.96 -19.80 -9.44
N ASN A 98 21.00 -19.54 -10.34
CA ASN A 98 21.24 -18.81 -11.58
C ASN A 98 21.87 -17.44 -11.29
N TRP A 99 21.27 -16.68 -10.36
CA TRP A 99 21.77 -15.37 -9.98
C TRP A 99 23.16 -15.42 -9.34
N LEU A 100 23.42 -16.42 -8.49
CA LEU A 100 24.73 -16.62 -7.85
C LEU A 100 25.83 -16.94 -8.87
N LEU A 101 25.52 -17.78 -9.86
CA LEU A 101 26.46 -18.16 -10.93
C LEU A 101 26.75 -16.95 -11.84
N ASP A 102 25.72 -16.20 -12.22
CA ASP A 102 25.87 -14.97 -13.02
C ASP A 102 26.69 -13.91 -12.27
N SER A 103 26.39 -13.67 -11.00
CA SER A 103 27.13 -12.73 -10.13
C SER A 103 28.59 -13.11 -9.94
N ALA A 104 28.92 -14.40 -10.01
CA ALA A 104 30.28 -14.90 -9.95
C ALA A 104 31.00 -14.91 -11.31
N GLY A 105 30.29 -14.65 -12.41
CA GLY A 105 30.79 -14.86 -13.77
C GLY A 105 31.19 -16.32 -14.02
N ALA A 106 30.53 -17.26 -13.35
CA ALA A 106 30.89 -18.68 -13.34
C ALA A 106 30.00 -19.45 -14.31
N ASP A 107 30.61 -20.06 -15.33
CA ASP A 107 29.95 -21.07 -16.16
C ASP A 107 30.07 -22.44 -15.48
N SER A 108 28.97 -23.18 -15.41
CA SER A 108 28.90 -24.46 -14.73
C SER A 108 27.99 -25.41 -15.49
N ALA A 109 28.46 -26.65 -15.69
CA ALA A 109 27.62 -27.74 -16.20
C ALA A 109 26.36 -27.97 -15.33
N LEU A 110 26.39 -27.54 -14.06
CA LEU A 110 25.21 -27.56 -13.20
C LEU A 110 24.11 -26.62 -13.71
N ALA A 111 24.43 -25.47 -14.31
CA ALA A 111 23.44 -24.51 -14.79
C ALA A 111 22.51 -25.16 -15.81
N SER A 112 23.06 -25.78 -16.85
CA SER A 112 22.27 -26.49 -17.87
C SER A 112 21.43 -27.63 -17.26
N ALA A 113 21.99 -28.38 -16.31
CA ALA A 113 21.23 -29.44 -15.63
C ALA A 113 20.07 -28.89 -14.78
N VAL A 114 20.22 -27.70 -14.19
CA VAL A 114 19.15 -27.02 -13.44
C VAL A 114 18.07 -26.52 -14.40
N HIS A 115 18.47 -25.87 -15.51
CA HIS A 115 17.60 -25.37 -16.58
C HIS A 115 16.70 -26.47 -17.16
N GLU A 116 17.27 -27.65 -17.42
CA GLU A 116 16.54 -28.83 -17.90
C GLU A 116 15.76 -29.58 -16.80
N GLY A 117 15.83 -29.12 -15.54
CA GLY A 117 15.21 -29.78 -14.38
C GLY A 117 15.80 -31.15 -14.03
N GLN A 118 16.98 -31.50 -14.56
CA GLN A 118 17.72 -32.72 -14.24
C GLN A 118 18.42 -32.61 -12.88
N ALA A 119 18.83 -31.41 -12.49
CA ALA A 119 19.34 -31.10 -11.16
C ALA A 119 18.28 -30.39 -10.32
N SER A 120 17.96 -30.96 -9.16
CA SER A 120 17.13 -30.31 -8.14
C SER A 120 18.03 -29.77 -7.04
N LEU A 121 17.77 -28.56 -6.57
CA LEU A 121 18.65 -27.88 -5.64
C LEU A 121 18.04 -27.74 -4.25
N ALA A 122 18.90 -27.72 -3.24
CA ALA A 122 18.59 -27.15 -1.93
C ALA A 122 19.64 -26.10 -1.59
N VAL A 123 19.20 -24.91 -1.16
CA VAL A 123 20.10 -23.81 -0.80
C VAL A 123 20.22 -23.71 0.72
N VAL A 124 21.44 -23.77 1.23
CA VAL A 124 21.80 -23.70 2.65
C VAL A 124 22.35 -22.31 2.95
N PHE A 125 21.63 -21.52 3.76
CA PHE A 125 21.97 -20.12 4.07
C PHE A 125 22.84 -19.95 5.33
N GLY A 126 23.62 -20.96 5.73
CA GLY A 126 24.45 -20.90 6.94
C GLY A 126 23.63 -20.68 8.22
N ALA A 127 24.12 -19.83 9.12
CA ALA A 127 23.46 -19.52 10.40
C ALA A 127 22.24 -18.58 10.28
N GLY A 128 22.01 -17.95 9.12
CA GLY A 128 21.01 -16.89 8.91
C GLY A 128 19.54 -17.28 9.15
N ASP A 129 19.22 -18.57 9.19
CA ASP A 129 17.86 -19.09 9.43
C ASP A 129 17.61 -19.52 10.90
N GLN A 130 18.59 -19.41 11.82
CA GLN A 130 18.62 -20.32 12.97
C GLN A 130 18.82 -19.70 14.35
N SER A 131 18.05 -20.21 15.31
CA SER A 131 18.24 -20.03 16.76
C SER A 131 18.88 -21.29 17.36
N GLY A 132 20.16 -21.25 17.74
CA GLY A 132 20.86 -22.33 18.43
C GLY A 132 22.24 -22.63 17.84
N GLY A 133 23.16 -23.20 18.64
CA GLY A 133 24.60 -23.38 18.36
C GLY A 133 25.00 -24.32 17.22
N LEU A 134 24.24 -24.33 16.13
CA LEU A 134 24.62 -24.90 14.85
C LEU A 134 25.64 -23.96 14.20
N TRP A 135 26.62 -24.52 13.51
CA TRP A 135 27.74 -23.79 12.92
C TRP A 135 28.07 -24.43 11.58
N LEU A 136 28.54 -23.63 10.63
CA LEU A 136 28.98 -24.11 9.34
C LEU A 136 30.31 -23.43 9.02
N SER A 137 31.31 -24.19 8.59
CA SER A 137 32.62 -23.66 8.24
C SER A 137 33.14 -24.25 6.94
N VAL A 138 33.88 -23.42 6.20
CA VAL A 138 34.63 -23.81 5.02
C VAL A 138 36.11 -23.59 5.32
N ALA A 139 36.86 -24.67 5.55
CA ALA A 139 38.28 -24.61 5.87
C ALA A 139 39.05 -25.62 5.00
N GLY A 140 40.16 -25.17 4.39
CA GLY A 140 41.01 -26.04 3.56
C GLY A 140 40.29 -26.65 2.35
N GLY A 141 39.29 -25.95 1.79
CA GLY A 141 38.48 -26.46 0.68
C GLY A 141 37.44 -27.53 1.08
N LYS A 142 37.13 -27.64 2.38
CA LYS A 142 36.18 -28.62 2.90
C LYS A 142 35.12 -27.97 3.78
N LEU A 143 33.89 -28.46 3.64
CA LEU A 143 32.72 -28.09 4.42
C LEU A 143 32.61 -28.97 5.67
N ASN A 144 32.40 -28.32 6.81
CA ASN A 144 32.15 -28.97 8.09
C ASN A 144 31.04 -28.24 8.85
N GLY A 145 30.27 -28.98 9.64
CA GLY A 145 29.27 -28.43 10.54
C GLY A 145 27.85 -28.84 10.19
N GLU A 146 26.87 -28.05 10.64
CA GLU A 146 25.44 -28.36 10.54
C GLU A 146 24.61 -27.11 10.23
N ALA A 147 23.55 -27.30 9.44
CA ALA A 147 22.54 -26.28 9.18
C ALA A 147 21.12 -26.87 9.26
N GLY A 148 20.20 -26.16 9.89
CA GLY A 148 18.77 -26.48 9.96
C GLY A 148 17.92 -25.60 9.03
N GLY A 149 16.62 -25.95 8.92
CA GLY A 149 15.66 -25.16 8.14
C GLY A 149 15.83 -25.29 6.62
N VAL A 150 16.56 -26.30 6.15
CA VAL A 150 16.84 -26.48 4.71
C VAL A 150 15.61 -27.08 4.02
N GLU A 151 15.03 -26.34 3.08
CA GLU A 151 13.90 -26.80 2.27
C GLU A 151 14.37 -27.66 1.09
N GLY A 152 13.52 -28.59 0.64
CA GLY A 152 13.74 -29.33 -0.61
C GLY A 152 14.75 -30.48 -0.55
N MET A 153 15.36 -30.74 0.61
CA MET A 153 16.43 -31.75 0.76
C MET A 153 16.09 -33.14 0.23
N ALA A 154 14.85 -33.61 0.44
CA ALA A 154 14.45 -34.95 -0.02
C ALA A 154 14.47 -35.09 -1.56
N ALA A 155 14.15 -34.01 -2.28
CA ALA A 155 14.11 -33.99 -3.73
C ALA A 155 15.45 -33.58 -4.37
N ALA A 156 16.29 -32.84 -3.64
CA ALA A 156 17.55 -32.29 -4.10
C ALA A 156 18.53 -33.36 -4.62
N THR A 157 19.32 -33.00 -5.63
CA THR A 157 20.49 -33.72 -6.12
C THR A 157 21.78 -32.98 -5.76
N HIS A 158 21.73 -31.66 -5.64
CA HIS A 158 22.86 -30.82 -5.25
C HIS A 158 22.48 -29.82 -4.15
N LEU A 159 23.48 -29.39 -3.40
CA LEU A 159 23.41 -28.38 -2.36
C LEU A 159 24.22 -27.17 -2.80
N VAL A 160 23.61 -25.99 -2.67
CA VAL A 160 24.30 -24.70 -2.79
C VAL A 160 24.47 -24.16 -1.38
N VAL A 161 25.70 -24.06 -0.92
CA VAL A 161 26.03 -23.80 0.47
C VAL A 161 26.72 -22.45 0.61
N LEU A 162 26.03 -21.52 1.30
CA LEU A 162 26.56 -20.22 1.68
C LEU A 162 27.07 -20.32 3.12
N SER A 163 28.30 -19.87 3.36
CA SER A 163 28.94 -19.85 4.69
C SER A 163 29.40 -18.44 5.02
N ASP A 164 29.38 -18.08 6.29
CA ASP A 164 29.81 -16.76 6.76
C ASP A 164 31.35 -16.64 6.84
N ASP A 165 32.06 -17.77 6.76
CA ASP A 165 33.53 -17.84 6.83
C ASP A 165 34.23 -17.53 5.49
N VAL A 166 33.50 -17.55 4.38
CA VAL A 166 34.07 -17.38 3.02
C VAL A 166 33.22 -16.44 2.17
N ALA A 167 33.89 -15.56 1.41
CA ALA A 167 33.24 -14.67 0.44
C ALA A 167 32.90 -15.43 -0.85
N GLY A 168 31.96 -16.36 -0.76
CA GLY A 168 31.57 -17.24 -1.86
C GLY A 168 30.50 -18.25 -1.49
N PHE A 169 30.23 -19.18 -2.41
CA PHE A 169 29.35 -20.32 -2.17
C PHE A 169 29.99 -21.61 -2.66
N ALA A 170 29.57 -22.73 -2.09
CA ALA A 170 30.01 -24.05 -2.48
C ALA A 170 28.89 -24.84 -3.16
N ILE A 171 29.27 -25.68 -4.12
CA ILE A 171 28.38 -26.66 -4.73
C ILE A 171 28.82 -28.06 -4.28
N VAL A 172 27.88 -28.85 -3.79
CA VAL A 172 28.12 -30.22 -3.30
C VAL A 172 27.00 -31.13 -3.80
N GLU A 173 27.32 -32.35 -4.25
CA GLU A 173 26.26 -33.35 -4.52
C GLU A 173 25.66 -33.83 -3.20
N ARG A 174 24.32 -33.94 -3.12
CA ARG A 174 23.59 -34.29 -1.89
C ARG A 174 24.09 -35.60 -1.26
N ASP A 175 24.44 -36.57 -2.10
CA ASP A 175 24.84 -37.92 -1.67
C ASP A 175 26.36 -38.11 -1.61
N SER A 176 27.14 -37.01 -1.64
CA SER A 176 28.59 -37.07 -1.44
C SER A 176 28.94 -37.67 -0.07
N PRO A 177 30.02 -38.47 0.03
CA PRO A 177 30.52 -38.95 1.32
C PRO A 177 30.73 -37.79 2.31
N GLY A 178 30.21 -37.94 3.53
CA GLY A 178 30.28 -36.91 4.58
C GLY A 178 29.06 -35.98 4.65
N VAL A 179 28.15 -36.02 3.66
CA VAL A 179 26.86 -35.32 3.72
C VAL A 179 25.80 -36.25 4.34
N SER A 180 25.09 -35.76 5.36
CA SER A 180 23.93 -36.46 5.92
C SER A 180 22.81 -35.47 6.22
N HIS A 181 21.56 -35.93 6.23
CA HIS A 181 20.42 -35.07 6.51
C HIS A 181 19.30 -35.82 7.24
N GLU A 182 18.52 -35.07 8.02
CA GLU A 182 17.38 -35.55 8.79
C GLU A 182 16.19 -34.62 8.57
N LEU A 183 15.06 -35.17 8.12
CA LEU A 183 13.82 -34.40 8.00
C LEU A 183 13.32 -34.01 9.40
N THR A 184 13.00 -32.74 9.57
CA THR A 184 12.53 -32.14 10.81
C THR A 184 11.03 -31.79 10.67
N PRO A 185 10.12 -32.63 11.22
CA PRO A 185 8.68 -32.37 11.15
C PRO A 185 8.31 -31.01 11.75
N GLY A 186 7.45 -30.26 11.07
CA GLY A 186 7.04 -28.93 11.50
C GLY A 186 5.84 -28.40 10.71
N LEU A 187 5.67 -27.07 10.71
CA LEU A 187 4.61 -26.43 9.92
C LEU A 187 4.81 -26.64 8.42
N ALA A 188 6.05 -26.66 7.94
CA ALA A 188 6.37 -26.85 6.53
C ALA A 188 5.98 -28.25 6.05
N VAL A 189 5.31 -28.33 4.90
CA VAL A 189 5.09 -29.57 4.16
C VAL A 189 5.57 -29.37 2.72
N PRO A 190 6.59 -30.11 2.24
CA PRO A 190 7.35 -31.13 2.98
C PRO A 190 8.14 -30.55 4.14
N SER A 191 8.49 -31.41 5.10
CA SER A 191 9.32 -31.03 6.24
C SER A 191 10.64 -30.42 5.79
N PHE A 192 11.10 -29.39 6.49
CA PHE A 192 12.49 -28.95 6.38
C PHE A 192 13.45 -30.04 6.83
N ALA A 193 14.73 -29.85 6.58
CA ALA A 193 15.77 -30.77 7.02
C ALA A 193 16.85 -30.05 7.82
N ARG A 194 17.49 -30.83 8.71
CA ARG A 194 18.83 -30.55 9.21
C ARG A 194 19.82 -31.29 8.32
N VAL A 195 20.89 -30.61 7.92
CA VAL A 195 21.96 -31.14 7.08
C VAL A 195 23.27 -31.03 7.84
N ARG A 196 24.08 -32.07 7.79
CA ARG A 196 25.40 -32.16 8.41
C ARG A 196 26.46 -32.46 7.35
N PHE A 197 27.57 -31.76 7.47
CA PHE A 197 28.77 -31.91 6.65
C PHE A 197 29.93 -32.36 7.55
N ASP A 198 30.58 -33.46 7.17
CA ASP A 198 31.75 -34.02 7.82
C ASP A 198 32.87 -34.20 6.80
N ASP A 199 33.86 -33.30 6.83
CA ASP A 199 35.04 -33.30 5.96
C ASP A 199 34.72 -33.33 4.45
N VAL A 200 33.63 -32.67 4.02
CA VAL A 200 33.11 -32.77 2.65
C VAL A 200 33.90 -31.87 1.69
N PRO A 201 34.55 -32.41 0.64
CA PRO A 201 35.21 -31.59 -0.37
C PRO A 201 34.22 -30.64 -1.05
N ALA A 202 34.58 -29.37 -1.15
CA ALA A 202 33.70 -28.33 -1.66
C ALA A 202 34.39 -27.50 -2.74
N THR A 203 33.74 -27.35 -3.90
CA THR A 203 34.18 -26.40 -4.92
C THR A 203 33.66 -25.01 -4.56
N LEU A 204 34.55 -24.14 -4.10
CA LEU A 204 34.21 -22.77 -3.73
C LEU A 204 34.21 -21.86 -4.96
N ILE A 205 33.12 -21.13 -5.15
CA ILE A 205 32.94 -20.10 -6.18
C ILE A 205 32.93 -18.74 -5.46
N PRO A 206 33.90 -17.85 -5.73
CA PRO A 206 33.95 -16.53 -5.11
C PRO A 206 32.75 -15.66 -5.48
N LEU A 207 32.32 -14.80 -4.55
CA LEU A 207 31.26 -13.81 -4.76
C LEU A 207 31.75 -12.41 -4.40
N PRO A 208 31.18 -11.36 -5.03
CA PRO A 208 31.33 -10.00 -4.54
C PRO A 208 30.79 -9.84 -3.10
N ASP A 209 31.39 -8.95 -2.30
CA ASP A 209 31.04 -8.77 -0.88
C ASP A 209 29.54 -8.51 -0.65
N GLN A 210 28.91 -7.73 -1.53
CA GLN A 210 27.49 -7.37 -1.41
C GLN A 210 26.54 -8.51 -1.81
N ALA A 211 27.02 -9.46 -2.62
CA ALA A 211 26.17 -10.48 -3.23
C ALA A 211 25.55 -11.43 -2.20
N ARG A 212 26.22 -11.63 -1.07
CA ARG A 212 25.70 -12.44 0.04
C ARG A 212 24.41 -11.88 0.64
N ARG A 213 24.38 -10.57 0.87
CA ARG A 213 23.18 -9.89 1.39
C ARG A 213 22.07 -9.88 0.34
N ASP A 214 22.44 -9.68 -0.91
CA ASP A 214 21.50 -9.59 -2.01
C ASP A 214 20.78 -10.92 -2.25
N VAL A 215 21.49 -12.04 -2.27
CA VAL A 215 20.86 -13.37 -2.43
C VAL A 215 19.90 -13.69 -1.28
N GLU A 216 20.17 -13.22 -0.06
CA GLU A 216 19.24 -13.38 1.06
C GLU A 216 17.95 -12.57 0.85
N LEU A 217 18.07 -11.30 0.42
CA LEU A 217 16.92 -10.46 0.10
C LEU A 217 16.12 -11.01 -1.08
N LEU A 218 16.78 -11.52 -2.12
CA LEU A 218 16.14 -12.19 -3.25
C LEU A 218 15.38 -13.44 -2.78
N SER A 219 15.99 -14.23 -1.89
CA SER A 219 15.35 -15.41 -1.29
C SER A 219 14.11 -15.02 -0.47
N ARG A 220 14.17 -13.93 0.30
CA ARG A 220 13.01 -13.36 1.02
C ARG A 220 11.90 -12.93 0.08
N LEU A 221 12.20 -12.24 -1.03
CA LEU A 221 11.20 -11.85 -2.03
C LEU A 221 10.55 -13.06 -2.70
N CYS A 222 11.33 -14.08 -3.04
CA CYS A 222 10.82 -15.34 -3.59
C CYS A 222 9.88 -16.07 -2.62
N LEU A 223 10.26 -16.16 -1.35
CA LEU A 223 9.42 -16.75 -0.30
C LEU A 223 8.16 -15.93 -0.06
N LEU A 224 8.27 -14.60 -0.08
CA LEU A 224 7.13 -13.70 0.03
C LEU A 224 6.15 -13.88 -1.14
N ALA A 225 6.64 -14.00 -2.37
CA ALA A 225 5.80 -14.28 -3.53
C ALA A 225 5.01 -15.58 -3.39
N ARG A 226 5.67 -16.64 -2.93
CA ARG A 226 5.01 -17.93 -2.69
C ARG A 226 4.00 -17.87 -1.54
N ALA A 227 4.34 -17.18 -0.45
CA ALA A 227 3.41 -16.96 0.66
C ALA A 227 2.20 -16.12 0.25
N LEU A 228 2.40 -15.10 -0.60
CA LEU A 228 1.32 -14.28 -1.15
C LEU A 228 0.37 -15.14 -1.98
N GLY A 229 0.89 -15.96 -2.89
CA GLY A 229 0.05 -16.87 -3.68
C GLY A 229 -0.76 -17.84 -2.80
N ALA A 230 -0.15 -18.40 -1.75
CA ALA A 230 -0.87 -19.25 -0.79
C ALA A 230 -1.99 -18.49 -0.05
N ALA A 231 -1.71 -17.27 0.42
CA ALA A 231 -2.68 -16.44 1.11
C ALA A 231 -3.83 -16.00 0.19
N GLU A 232 -3.55 -15.64 -1.07
CA GLU A 232 -4.55 -15.30 -2.08
C GLU A 232 -5.51 -16.46 -2.35
N ARG A 233 -4.98 -17.68 -2.56
CA ARG A 233 -5.82 -18.86 -2.76
C ARG A 233 -6.71 -19.14 -1.54
N GLY A 234 -6.16 -19.04 -0.33
CA GLY A 234 -6.94 -19.16 0.90
C GLY A 234 -8.06 -18.12 0.98
N PHE A 235 -7.74 -16.86 0.69
CA PHE A 235 -8.69 -15.75 0.71
C PHE A 235 -9.83 -15.93 -0.30
N GLU A 236 -9.53 -16.38 -1.53
CA GLU A 236 -10.55 -16.70 -2.54
C GLU A 236 -11.55 -17.74 -2.03
N LEU A 237 -11.04 -18.83 -1.42
CA LEU A 237 -11.90 -19.87 -0.82
C LEU A 237 -12.81 -19.29 0.27
N ALA A 238 -12.30 -18.38 1.09
CA ALA A 238 -13.09 -17.71 2.12
C ALA A 238 -14.16 -16.76 1.54
N VAL A 239 -13.83 -16.00 0.49
CA VAL A 239 -14.78 -15.10 -0.20
C VAL A 239 -15.89 -15.91 -0.87
N ASP A 240 -15.55 -17.00 -1.56
CA ASP A 240 -16.53 -17.88 -2.19
C ASP A 240 -17.44 -18.54 -1.15
N HIS A 241 -16.86 -19.01 -0.05
CA HIS A 241 -17.62 -19.51 1.09
C HIS A 241 -18.58 -18.45 1.64
N ALA A 242 -18.12 -17.20 1.79
CA ALA A 242 -18.93 -16.11 2.31
C ALA A 242 -20.13 -15.77 1.40
N LYS A 243 -19.99 -15.95 0.09
CA LYS A 243 -21.09 -15.77 -0.88
C LYS A 243 -22.12 -16.89 -0.84
N GLN A 244 -21.69 -18.13 -0.57
CA GLN A 244 -22.53 -19.31 -0.70
C GLN A 244 -23.16 -19.78 0.63
N ARG A 245 -22.44 -19.65 1.75
CA ARG A 245 -22.86 -20.14 3.06
C ARG A 245 -24.00 -19.30 3.62
N HIS A 246 -25.11 -19.95 4.02
CA HIS A 246 -26.28 -19.28 4.59
C HIS A 246 -26.43 -19.48 6.11
N GLN A 247 -26.55 -18.39 6.87
CA GLN A 247 -26.94 -18.41 8.28
C GLN A 247 -28.01 -17.37 8.54
N PHE A 248 -28.92 -17.66 9.48
CA PHE A 248 -30.05 -16.78 9.78
C PHE A 248 -30.84 -16.33 8.53
N GLY A 249 -30.99 -17.24 7.55
CA GLY A 249 -31.75 -17.00 6.32
C GLY A 249 -31.04 -16.18 5.24
N GLN A 250 -29.74 -15.85 5.39
CA GLN A 250 -29.00 -15.03 4.42
C GLN A 250 -27.55 -15.49 4.23
N PRO A 251 -26.91 -15.18 3.08
CA PRO A 251 -25.48 -15.40 2.91
C PRO A 251 -24.68 -14.72 4.00
N ILE A 252 -23.66 -15.39 4.55
CA ILE A 252 -22.84 -14.81 5.63
C ILE A 252 -22.09 -13.54 5.18
N GLY A 253 -21.82 -13.41 3.88
CA GLY A 253 -21.23 -12.21 3.27
C GLY A 253 -22.12 -10.96 3.32
N ARG A 254 -23.38 -11.04 3.80
CA ARG A 254 -24.20 -9.85 4.11
C ARG A 254 -23.92 -9.27 5.49
N PHE A 255 -23.32 -10.04 6.39
CA PHE A 255 -23.02 -9.57 7.74
C PHE A 255 -21.80 -8.64 7.72
N GLN A 256 -21.97 -7.42 8.26
CA GLN A 256 -20.89 -6.42 8.28
C GLN A 256 -19.59 -6.95 8.92
N ALA A 257 -19.69 -7.78 9.96
CA ALA A 257 -18.50 -8.38 10.60
C ALA A 257 -17.67 -9.24 9.63
N ILE A 258 -18.31 -9.95 8.70
CA ILE A 258 -17.62 -10.73 7.66
C ILE A 258 -17.12 -9.81 6.54
N GLN A 259 -17.95 -8.85 6.11
CA GLN A 259 -17.59 -7.89 5.07
C GLN A 259 -16.34 -7.09 5.44
N HIS A 260 -16.30 -6.54 6.66
CA HIS A 260 -15.22 -5.68 7.12
C HIS A 260 -13.91 -6.46 7.26
N LYS A 261 -13.97 -7.66 7.86
CA LYS A 261 -12.83 -8.58 7.95
C LYS A 261 -12.25 -8.92 6.57
N LEU A 262 -13.10 -9.24 5.59
CA LEU A 262 -12.63 -9.57 4.24
C LEU A 262 -12.15 -8.34 3.48
N ALA A 263 -12.69 -7.15 3.75
CA ALA A 263 -12.21 -5.90 3.19
C ALA A 263 -10.79 -5.53 3.70
N ASP A 264 -10.52 -5.74 4.99
CA ASP A 264 -9.20 -5.55 5.58
C ASP A 264 -8.20 -6.56 4.99
N ALA A 265 -8.57 -7.85 4.92
CA ALA A 265 -7.73 -8.88 4.30
C ALA A 265 -7.42 -8.62 2.82
N LEU A 266 -8.38 -8.07 2.05
CA LEU A 266 -8.12 -7.64 0.66
C LEU A 266 -7.11 -6.49 0.62
N THR A 267 -7.23 -5.53 1.54
CA THR A 267 -6.31 -4.39 1.63
C THR A 267 -4.89 -4.85 1.97
N GLU A 268 -4.75 -5.82 2.89
CA GLU A 268 -3.49 -6.46 3.27
C GLU A 268 -2.83 -7.22 2.11
N LEU A 269 -3.63 -7.99 1.35
CA LEU A 269 -3.17 -8.67 0.13
C LEU A 269 -2.70 -7.69 -0.93
N ASP A 270 -3.46 -6.62 -1.16
CA ASP A 270 -3.12 -5.59 -2.14
C ASP A 270 -1.83 -4.85 -1.76
N GLY A 271 -1.69 -4.45 -0.49
CA GLY A 271 -0.47 -3.83 0.02
C GLY A 271 0.76 -4.75 -0.13
N SER A 272 0.60 -6.03 0.16
CA SER A 272 1.65 -7.04 0.00
C SER A 272 2.04 -7.25 -1.46
N ARG A 273 1.06 -7.31 -2.37
CA ARG A 273 1.29 -7.48 -3.81
C ARG A 273 2.01 -6.28 -4.41
N LEU A 274 1.58 -5.07 -4.07
CA LEU A 274 2.16 -3.84 -4.63
C LEU A 274 3.60 -3.61 -4.16
N THR A 275 3.87 -3.81 -2.87
CA THR A 275 5.23 -3.66 -2.33
C THR A 275 6.18 -4.73 -2.85
N LEU A 276 5.71 -5.98 -2.99
CA LEU A 276 6.49 -7.05 -3.63
C LEU A 276 6.83 -6.72 -5.09
N ALA A 277 5.82 -6.30 -5.87
CA ALA A 277 6.00 -5.93 -7.27
C ALA A 277 7.02 -4.78 -7.41
N HIS A 278 6.86 -3.73 -6.60
CA HIS A 278 7.77 -2.59 -6.62
C HIS A 278 9.21 -2.97 -6.24
N ALA A 279 9.40 -3.80 -5.21
CA ALA A 279 10.73 -4.26 -4.82
C ALA A 279 11.41 -5.08 -5.93
N SER A 280 10.66 -5.95 -6.62
CA SER A 280 11.20 -6.73 -7.74
C SER A 280 11.50 -5.89 -8.98
N GLU A 281 10.65 -4.92 -9.29
CA GLU A 281 10.88 -3.97 -10.39
C GLU A 281 12.13 -3.12 -10.11
N ALA A 282 12.26 -2.58 -8.89
CA ALA A 282 13.42 -1.81 -8.47
C ALA A 282 14.72 -2.62 -8.57
N PHE A 283 14.67 -3.92 -8.24
CA PHE A 283 15.81 -4.83 -8.41
C PHE A 283 16.16 -5.03 -9.89
N ASP A 284 15.19 -5.39 -10.72
CA ASP A 284 15.40 -5.66 -12.15
C ASP A 284 15.92 -4.42 -12.91
N LEU A 285 15.49 -3.23 -12.49
CA LEU A 285 15.94 -1.94 -13.04
C LEU A 285 17.26 -1.43 -12.45
N GLY A 286 17.86 -2.15 -11.48
CA GLY A 286 19.11 -1.75 -10.84
C GLY A 286 19.01 -0.48 -9.99
N VAL A 287 17.84 -0.18 -9.43
CA VAL A 287 17.63 0.99 -8.57
C VAL A 287 18.38 0.81 -7.26
N ASP A 288 19.25 1.75 -6.89
CA ASP A 288 20.12 1.67 -5.69
C ASP A 288 19.37 1.29 -4.40
N HIS A 289 18.15 1.79 -4.25
CA HIS A 289 17.31 1.59 -3.05
C HIS A 289 16.46 0.32 -3.06
N TRP A 290 16.62 -0.60 -4.03
CA TRP A 290 15.82 -1.84 -4.10
C TRP A 290 15.86 -2.66 -2.79
N ARG A 291 16.98 -2.63 -2.07
CA ARG A 291 17.15 -3.33 -0.77
C ARG A 291 16.22 -2.78 0.31
N TYR A 292 16.01 -1.45 0.33
CA TYR A 292 15.04 -0.83 1.22
C TYR A 292 13.63 -1.34 0.89
N PHE A 293 13.25 -1.35 -0.40
CA PHE A 293 11.93 -1.82 -0.83
C PHE A 293 11.74 -3.31 -0.53
N ALA A 294 12.78 -4.13 -0.69
CA ALA A 294 12.72 -5.55 -0.35
C ALA A 294 12.47 -5.78 1.15
N CYS A 295 13.19 -5.06 2.01
CA CYS A 295 12.97 -5.11 3.45
C CYS A 295 11.58 -4.58 3.84
N ALA A 296 11.13 -3.48 3.23
CA ALA A 296 9.80 -2.90 3.48
C ALA A 296 8.67 -3.87 3.09
N ALA A 297 8.76 -4.47 1.90
CA ALA A 297 7.81 -5.48 1.43
C ALA A 297 7.73 -6.65 2.40
N PHE A 298 8.87 -7.20 2.81
CA PHE A 298 8.90 -8.35 3.74
C PHE A 298 8.42 -7.98 5.15
N ALA A 299 8.83 -6.82 5.68
CA ALA A 299 8.48 -6.35 7.02
C ALA A 299 6.98 -6.10 7.20
N TYR A 300 6.30 -5.63 6.15
CA TYR A 300 4.85 -5.47 6.16
C TYR A 300 4.11 -6.77 5.83
N ALA A 301 4.46 -7.41 4.71
CA ALA A 301 3.65 -8.50 4.18
C ALA A 301 3.75 -9.76 5.04
N SER A 302 4.87 -9.97 5.76
CA SER A 302 5.02 -11.13 6.64
C SER A 302 3.90 -11.24 7.70
N PRO A 303 3.65 -10.25 8.56
CA PRO A 303 2.52 -10.30 9.48
C PRO A 303 1.15 -10.20 8.77
N ALA A 304 1.04 -9.40 7.71
CA ALA A 304 -0.22 -9.21 6.99
C ALA A 304 -0.75 -10.52 6.36
N LEU A 305 0.08 -11.24 5.61
CA LEU A 305 -0.32 -12.51 4.97
C LEU A 305 -0.61 -13.62 6.00
N ARG A 306 0.08 -13.60 7.14
CA ARG A 306 -0.26 -14.49 8.27
C ARG A 306 -1.64 -14.16 8.85
N GLN A 307 -1.99 -12.88 8.96
CA GLN A 307 -3.32 -12.46 9.39
C GLN A 307 -4.39 -12.87 8.37
N VAL A 308 -4.18 -12.63 7.06
CA VAL A 308 -5.09 -13.07 5.99
C VAL A 308 -5.36 -14.58 6.05
N THR A 309 -4.32 -15.38 6.26
CA THR A 309 -4.48 -16.85 6.37
C THR A 309 -5.23 -17.27 7.64
N LEU A 310 -5.04 -16.58 8.77
CA LEU A 310 -5.87 -16.80 9.97
C LEU A 310 -7.33 -16.46 9.73
N GLU A 311 -7.61 -15.31 9.10
CA GLU A 311 -8.98 -14.87 8.82
C GLU A 311 -9.69 -15.75 7.79
N THR A 312 -8.93 -16.33 6.85
CA THR A 312 -9.44 -17.39 5.97
C THR A 312 -10.04 -18.54 6.78
N HIS A 313 -9.34 -19.00 7.82
CA HIS A 313 -9.82 -20.11 8.66
C HIS A 313 -11.03 -19.68 9.51
N HIS A 314 -11.05 -18.44 10.01
CA HIS A 314 -12.20 -17.93 10.77
C HIS A 314 -13.47 -17.83 9.92
N VAL A 315 -13.35 -17.46 8.64
CA VAL A 315 -14.50 -17.38 7.72
C VAL A 315 -14.99 -18.75 7.31
N LEU A 316 -14.08 -19.70 7.04
CA LEU A 316 -14.43 -21.08 6.72
C LEU A 316 -15.01 -21.84 7.94
N GLY A 317 -14.60 -21.47 9.15
CA GLY A 317 -14.98 -22.15 10.37
C GLY A 317 -14.48 -23.60 10.38
N ALA A 318 -15.37 -24.55 10.70
CA ALA A 318 -14.97 -25.94 10.96
C ALA A 318 -14.27 -26.64 9.78
N ILE A 319 -14.69 -26.32 8.54
CA ILE A 319 -14.09 -26.93 7.35
C ILE A 319 -12.66 -26.42 7.10
N GLY A 320 -12.33 -25.23 7.60
CA GLY A 320 -11.05 -24.58 7.34
C GLY A 320 -9.86 -25.26 8.02
N TYR A 321 -10.07 -25.97 9.14
CA TYR A 321 -9.00 -26.68 9.85
C TYR A 321 -8.92 -28.18 9.54
N ALA A 322 -9.81 -28.70 8.69
CA ALA A 322 -9.79 -30.10 8.27
C ALA A 322 -8.77 -30.31 7.13
N GLU A 323 -7.90 -31.32 7.23
CA GLU A 323 -6.81 -31.57 6.26
C GLU A 323 -7.31 -31.96 4.87
N GLU A 324 -8.56 -32.40 4.77
CA GLU A 324 -9.25 -32.69 3.52
C GLU A 324 -9.57 -31.41 2.73
N HIS A 325 -9.58 -30.24 3.39
CA HIS A 325 -9.76 -28.95 2.73
C HIS A 325 -8.40 -28.36 2.30
N GLU A 326 -8.40 -27.48 1.28
CA GLU A 326 -7.17 -26.84 0.80
C GLU A 326 -6.59 -25.79 1.77
N ALA A 327 -7.34 -25.33 2.77
CA ALA A 327 -6.94 -24.18 3.59
C ALA A 327 -5.73 -24.45 4.51
N PRO A 328 -5.64 -25.60 5.23
CA PRO A 328 -4.51 -25.87 6.13
C PRO A 328 -3.14 -25.88 5.43
N ARG A 329 -3.06 -26.36 4.20
CA ARG A 329 -1.79 -26.37 3.43
C ARG A 329 -1.31 -24.96 3.07
N HIS A 330 -2.22 -24.05 2.74
CA HIS A 330 -1.87 -22.65 2.44
C HIS A 330 -1.44 -21.92 3.72
N PHE A 331 -2.11 -22.18 4.84
CA PHE A 331 -1.71 -21.69 6.16
C PHE A 331 -0.29 -22.12 6.52
N ARG A 332 0.01 -23.41 6.38
CA ARG A 332 1.35 -23.98 6.62
C ARG A 332 2.42 -23.33 5.75
N ARG A 333 2.16 -23.23 4.45
CA ARG A 333 3.10 -22.64 3.48
C ARG A 333 3.41 -21.18 3.81
N ALA A 334 2.39 -20.34 3.97
CA ALA A 334 2.58 -18.93 4.29
C ALA A 334 3.37 -18.75 5.60
N HIS A 335 3.04 -19.49 6.65
CA HIS A 335 3.74 -19.39 7.93
C HIS A 335 5.18 -19.90 7.86
N ALA A 336 5.43 -21.00 7.17
CA ALA A 336 6.76 -21.58 7.04
C ALA A 336 7.70 -20.69 6.21
N ASP A 337 7.19 -20.04 5.17
CA ASP A 337 7.99 -19.19 4.28
C ASP A 337 8.39 -17.87 4.95
N LEU A 338 7.44 -17.25 5.66
CA LEU A 338 7.57 -15.88 6.17
C LEU A 338 8.41 -15.74 7.45
N ILE A 339 8.86 -16.86 8.02
CA ILE A 339 9.76 -16.90 9.19
C ILE A 339 11.23 -17.08 8.83
N ARG A 340 11.53 -17.44 7.58
CA ARG A 340 12.89 -17.65 7.09
C ARG A 340 13.66 -16.33 7.00
N HIS A 341 14.98 -16.42 6.99
CA HIS A 341 15.95 -15.33 6.95
C HIS A 341 15.74 -14.34 8.09
N GLY A 342 15.53 -14.86 9.30
CA GLY A 342 15.20 -14.08 10.51
C GLY A 342 13.81 -13.45 10.52
N GLY A 343 12.97 -13.73 9.52
CA GLY A 343 11.58 -13.33 9.45
C GLY A 343 11.36 -11.81 9.50
N VAL A 344 10.17 -11.41 9.94
CA VAL A 344 9.78 -9.99 10.07
C VAL A 344 10.74 -9.18 10.95
N ARG A 345 11.33 -9.80 11.98
CA ARG A 345 12.26 -9.13 12.90
C ARG A 345 13.50 -8.62 12.17
N SER A 346 14.10 -9.46 11.33
CA SER A 346 15.31 -9.11 10.57
C SER A 346 15.02 -7.96 9.60
N ALA A 347 13.93 -8.08 8.81
CA ALA A 347 13.54 -7.04 7.86
C ALA A 347 13.30 -5.67 8.53
N ARG A 348 12.63 -5.64 9.70
CA ARG A 348 12.44 -4.39 10.48
C ARG A 348 13.76 -3.83 11.01
N ALA A 349 14.65 -4.69 11.50
CA ALA A 349 15.96 -4.27 11.99
C ALA A 349 16.81 -3.65 10.87
N GLU A 350 16.80 -4.24 9.67
CA GLU A 350 17.52 -3.71 8.52
C GLU A 350 16.95 -2.37 8.03
N LEU A 351 15.64 -2.18 8.05
CA LEU A 351 15.02 -0.87 7.79
C LEU A 351 15.46 0.16 8.82
N ALA A 352 15.47 -0.21 10.10
CA ALA A 352 15.90 0.67 11.17
C ALA A 352 17.39 1.02 11.07
N GLU A 353 18.25 0.08 10.69
CA GLU A 353 19.68 0.31 10.44
C GLU A 353 19.88 1.30 9.29
N ALA A 354 19.20 1.08 8.15
CA ALA A 354 19.27 1.97 7.00
C ALA A 354 18.79 3.40 7.32
N LEU A 355 17.74 3.51 8.14
CA LEU A 355 17.14 4.79 8.50
C LEU A 355 17.80 5.45 9.72
N ILE A 356 18.45 4.75 10.64
CA ILE A 356 19.02 5.37 11.84
C ILE A 356 20.52 5.49 11.71
N ASP A 357 21.21 4.40 11.40
CA ASP A 357 22.68 4.32 11.45
C ASP A 357 23.31 4.85 10.15
N ALA A 358 22.76 4.47 9.00
CA ALA A 358 23.23 4.97 7.71
C ALA A 358 22.72 6.38 7.37
N GLY A 359 21.87 6.97 8.22
CA GLY A 359 21.31 8.31 8.01
C GLY A 359 20.37 8.44 6.80
N GLY A 360 19.90 7.32 6.22
CA GLY A 360 19.11 7.30 5.00
C GLY A 360 17.71 7.90 5.15
N VAL A 361 17.19 8.54 4.11
CA VAL A 361 15.78 9.00 4.08
C VAL A 361 14.89 7.97 3.41
N LEU A 362 13.57 8.13 3.54
CA LEU A 362 12.64 7.31 2.76
C LEU A 362 12.91 7.55 1.26
N PRO A 363 13.09 6.49 0.44
CA PRO A 363 13.43 6.66 -0.97
C PRO A 363 12.38 7.47 -1.73
N GLU A 364 12.84 8.37 -2.59
CA GLU A 364 11.97 9.10 -3.52
C GLU A 364 11.59 8.21 -4.71
N TYR A 365 10.33 8.23 -5.13
CA TYR A 365 9.89 7.46 -6.30
C TYR A 365 10.20 8.20 -7.60
N ASP A 366 10.61 7.44 -8.60
CA ASP A 366 10.63 7.92 -9.98
C ASP A 366 9.18 8.07 -10.49
N LEU A 367 8.78 9.30 -10.79
CA LEU A 367 7.48 9.63 -11.38
C LEU A 367 7.56 9.85 -12.90
N GLY A 368 8.61 9.34 -13.53
CA GLY A 368 8.95 9.59 -14.92
C GLY A 368 9.56 10.98 -15.13
N SER A 369 10.04 11.22 -16.35
CA SER A 369 10.75 12.47 -16.70
C SER A 369 9.92 13.72 -16.42
N THR A 370 8.64 13.74 -16.82
CA THR A 370 7.73 14.87 -16.62
C THR A 370 7.37 15.07 -15.14
N GLY A 371 7.01 13.99 -14.43
CA GLY A 371 6.68 14.04 -13.01
C GLY A 371 7.85 14.53 -12.15
N ASN A 372 9.06 14.01 -12.39
CA ASN A 372 10.27 14.41 -11.66
C ASN A 372 10.68 15.86 -11.96
N ALA A 373 10.57 16.31 -13.21
CA ALA A 373 10.84 17.69 -13.58
C ALA A 373 9.88 18.65 -12.85
N PHE A 374 8.59 18.30 -12.80
CA PHE A 374 7.60 19.09 -12.09
C PHE A 374 7.79 19.05 -10.57
N ARG A 375 8.16 17.90 -9.99
CA ARG A 375 8.56 17.80 -8.57
C ARG A 375 9.66 18.82 -8.24
N ALA A 376 10.71 18.90 -9.06
CA ALA A 376 11.80 19.85 -8.86
C ALA A 376 11.33 21.31 -8.95
N GLU A 377 10.43 21.63 -9.89
CA GLU A 377 9.82 22.96 -10.01
C GLU A 377 9.02 23.33 -8.75
N VAL A 378 8.14 22.44 -8.29
CA VAL A 378 7.31 22.65 -7.09
C VAL A 378 8.19 22.85 -5.86
N ARG A 379 9.20 21.99 -5.67
CA ARG A 379 10.16 22.09 -4.57
C ARG A 379 10.90 23.42 -4.56
N ALA A 380 11.38 23.87 -5.72
CA ALA A 380 12.08 25.14 -5.85
C ALA A 380 11.16 26.32 -5.49
N TRP A 381 9.91 26.30 -5.97
CA TRP A 381 8.94 27.34 -5.68
C TRP A 381 8.55 27.39 -4.20
N LEU A 382 8.28 26.23 -3.59
CA LEU A 382 7.96 26.11 -2.16
C LEU A 382 9.11 26.60 -1.29
N ASN A 383 10.35 26.28 -1.65
CA ASN A 383 11.52 26.76 -0.91
C ASN A 383 11.56 28.29 -0.85
N GLU A 384 11.30 28.95 -1.99
CA GLU A 384 11.36 30.41 -2.09
C GLU A 384 10.15 31.12 -1.48
N HIS A 385 8.94 30.61 -1.70
CA HIS A 385 7.69 31.31 -1.35
C HIS A 385 7.07 30.84 -0.05
N TRP A 386 7.51 29.71 0.51
CA TRP A 386 6.95 29.14 1.74
C TRP A 386 8.01 28.92 2.82
N VAL A 387 9.05 28.13 2.51
CA VAL A 387 10.02 27.68 3.52
C VAL A 387 10.91 28.84 4.00
N LYS A 388 11.58 29.56 3.10
CA LYS A 388 12.49 30.65 3.46
C LYS A 388 11.80 31.81 4.20
N PRO A 389 10.63 32.34 3.77
CA PRO A 389 9.96 33.42 4.49
C PRO A 389 9.59 33.06 5.93
N ARG A 390 9.19 31.81 6.17
CA ARG A 390 8.86 31.29 7.50
C ARG A 390 10.08 31.11 8.38
N ALA A 391 11.14 30.52 7.82
CA ALA A 391 12.41 30.42 8.53
C ALA A 391 12.96 31.80 8.94
N ALA A 392 12.85 32.80 8.07
CA ALA A 392 13.31 34.16 8.33
C ALA A 392 12.47 34.91 9.38
N SER A 393 11.15 34.67 9.42
CA SER A 393 10.24 35.29 10.38
C SER A 393 10.19 34.60 11.74
N GLY A 394 10.80 33.41 11.87
CA GLY A 394 10.65 32.57 13.05
C GLY A 394 9.22 32.12 13.28
N ALA A 395 8.37 32.22 12.25
CA ALA A 395 6.98 31.80 12.32
C ALA A 395 6.93 30.31 12.62
N ALA A 396 6.11 29.93 13.61
CA ALA A 396 5.78 28.53 13.80
C ALA A 396 5.18 27.95 12.51
N ASP A 397 5.34 26.64 12.32
CA ASP A 397 4.59 25.92 11.30
C ASP A 397 3.10 26.29 11.40
N VAL A 398 2.45 26.56 10.27
CA VAL A 398 0.99 26.75 10.27
C VAL A 398 0.35 25.48 10.81
N VAL A 399 -0.77 25.64 11.50
CA VAL A 399 -1.69 24.53 11.75
C VAL A 399 -1.90 23.79 10.41
N ILE A 400 -1.47 22.54 10.36
CA ILE A 400 -1.49 21.72 9.15
C ILE A 400 -2.91 21.71 8.59
N GLY A 401 -3.08 22.11 7.32
CA GLY A 401 -4.38 22.20 6.63
C GLY A 401 -5.12 23.54 6.77
N ALA A 402 -4.53 24.56 7.40
CA ALA A 402 -5.16 25.88 7.47
C ALA A 402 -5.18 26.55 6.09
N PHE A 403 -6.07 27.53 5.91
CA PHE A 403 -6.08 28.35 4.69
C PHE A 403 -5.14 29.53 4.86
N ASP A 404 -4.31 29.79 3.86
CA ASP A 404 -3.46 30.97 3.76
C ASP A 404 -3.81 31.71 2.45
N PRO A 405 -4.47 32.88 2.52
CA PRO A 405 -4.90 33.61 1.33
C PRO A 405 -3.75 34.07 0.43
N GLU A 406 -2.59 34.40 0.99
CA GLU A 406 -1.43 34.84 0.22
C GLU A 406 -0.81 33.67 -0.54
N TYR A 407 -0.67 32.53 0.14
CA TYR A 407 -0.24 31.28 -0.49
C TYR A 407 -1.21 30.83 -1.58
N ALA A 408 -2.52 30.85 -1.31
CA ALA A 408 -3.56 30.49 -2.28
C ALA A 408 -3.50 31.37 -3.53
N ARG A 409 -3.27 32.67 -3.37
CA ARG A 409 -3.07 33.60 -4.50
C ARG A 409 -1.77 33.29 -5.26
N GLY A 410 -0.68 33.01 -4.57
CA GLY A 410 0.60 32.63 -5.19
C GLY A 410 0.49 31.33 -6.01
N LEU A 411 -0.26 30.34 -5.52
CA LEU A 411 -0.62 29.16 -6.30
C LEU A 411 -1.47 29.52 -7.53
N GLY A 412 -2.40 30.46 -7.39
CA GLY A 412 -3.24 30.96 -8.48
C GLY A 412 -2.44 31.64 -9.60
N GLU A 413 -1.45 32.46 -9.24
CA GLU A 413 -0.52 33.10 -10.20
C GLU A 413 0.30 32.08 -11.01
N LYS A 414 0.61 30.93 -10.40
CA LYS A 414 1.24 29.78 -11.08
C LYS A 414 0.24 28.88 -11.82
N GLY A 415 -1.05 29.10 -11.65
CA GLY A 415 -2.12 28.24 -12.15
C GLY A 415 -2.22 26.88 -11.44
N TRP A 416 -1.61 26.72 -10.26
CA TRP A 416 -1.58 25.46 -9.51
C TRP A 416 -2.85 25.18 -8.71
N ASN A 417 -3.73 26.16 -8.50
CA ASN A 417 -5.10 25.90 -8.01
C ASN A 417 -5.98 25.18 -9.05
N ALA A 418 -5.62 25.30 -10.34
CA ALA A 418 -6.29 24.67 -11.47
C ALA A 418 -5.41 23.59 -12.14
N LEU A 419 -4.50 22.99 -11.36
CA LEU A 419 -3.45 22.10 -11.86
C LEU A 419 -3.99 20.94 -12.72
N SER A 420 -5.05 20.28 -12.24
CA SER A 420 -5.66 19.11 -12.87
C SER A 420 -6.78 19.44 -13.85
N TRP A 421 -7.15 20.72 -13.97
CA TRP A 421 -8.32 21.11 -14.75
C TRP A 421 -8.04 20.97 -16.25
N PRO A 422 -9.04 20.62 -17.08
CA PRO A 422 -8.91 20.68 -18.53
C PRO A 422 -8.53 22.08 -19.02
N VAL A 423 -7.81 22.14 -20.13
CA VAL A 423 -7.34 23.40 -20.71
C VAL A 423 -8.51 24.32 -21.10
N GLU A 424 -9.64 23.77 -21.57
CA GLU A 424 -10.82 24.57 -21.91
C GLU A 424 -11.43 25.33 -20.72
N PHE A 425 -11.11 24.92 -19.48
CA PHE A 425 -11.54 25.59 -18.25
C PHE A 425 -10.42 26.43 -17.60
N GLY A 426 -9.35 26.71 -18.34
CA GLY A 426 -8.20 27.51 -17.87
C GLY A 426 -7.21 26.73 -17.00
N GLY A 427 -7.27 25.39 -17.04
CA GLY A 427 -6.37 24.51 -16.33
C GLY A 427 -5.07 24.17 -17.06
N GLN A 428 -4.24 23.35 -16.42
CA GLN A 428 -3.00 22.84 -17.00
C GLN A 428 -3.09 21.40 -17.50
N ALA A 429 -4.19 20.70 -17.24
CA ALA A 429 -4.40 19.28 -17.57
C ALA A 429 -3.22 18.38 -17.16
N ARG A 430 -2.60 18.68 -16.01
CA ARG A 430 -1.44 17.93 -15.51
C ARG A 430 -1.83 16.49 -15.19
N THR A 431 -0.92 15.58 -15.51
CA THR A 431 -1.09 14.14 -15.31
C THR A 431 -1.28 13.79 -13.84
N PRO A 432 -1.89 12.64 -13.50
CA PRO A 432 -2.00 12.19 -12.11
C PRO A 432 -0.65 12.07 -11.39
N LEU A 433 0.44 11.72 -12.10
CA LEU A 433 1.78 11.66 -11.52
C LEU A 433 2.36 13.05 -11.19
N GLU A 434 2.13 14.06 -12.04
CA GLU A 434 2.49 15.45 -11.71
C GLU A 434 1.67 15.99 -10.52
N GLN A 435 0.39 15.61 -10.43
CA GLN A 435 -0.44 15.96 -9.27
C GLN A 435 0.08 15.28 -7.99
N LEU A 436 0.52 14.02 -8.07
CA LEU A 436 1.15 13.32 -6.95
C LEU A 436 2.44 14.03 -6.52
N ALA A 437 3.30 14.43 -7.46
CA ALA A 437 4.50 15.21 -7.17
C ALA A 437 4.17 16.51 -6.41
N PHE A 438 3.16 17.26 -6.85
CA PHE A 438 2.72 18.48 -6.20
C PHE A 438 2.24 18.23 -4.76
N VAL A 439 1.41 17.20 -4.57
CA VAL A 439 0.88 16.84 -3.24
C VAL A 439 2.00 16.37 -2.31
N GLU A 440 2.95 15.55 -2.77
CA GLU A 440 4.07 15.09 -1.94
C GLU A 440 4.92 16.28 -1.45
N GLU A 441 5.34 17.16 -2.35
CA GLU A 441 6.22 18.28 -2.01
C GLU A 441 5.53 19.31 -1.10
N THR A 442 4.26 19.62 -1.37
CA THR A 442 3.50 20.56 -0.53
C THR A 442 3.34 20.04 0.91
N GLN A 443 3.05 18.75 1.08
CA GLN A 443 2.89 18.15 2.42
C GLN A 443 4.24 18.00 3.16
N LEU A 444 5.31 17.63 2.46
CA LEU A 444 6.67 17.57 3.03
C LEU A 444 7.13 18.97 3.50
N ALA A 445 6.83 20.01 2.73
CA ALA A 445 7.11 21.40 3.10
C ALA A 445 6.21 21.93 4.24
N GLY A 446 5.14 21.20 4.61
CA GLY A 446 4.13 21.68 5.56
C GLY A 446 3.36 22.90 5.02
N ALA A 447 3.14 22.96 3.71
CA ALA A 447 2.39 24.02 3.06
C ALA A 447 0.87 23.78 3.16
N PRO A 448 0.05 24.85 3.20
CA PRO A 448 -1.40 24.74 3.32
C PRO A 448 -2.02 24.23 2.02
N SER A 449 -3.22 23.67 2.13
CA SER A 449 -3.97 23.21 0.97
C SER A 449 -4.70 24.36 0.27
N SER A 450 -4.80 24.31 -1.06
CA SER A 450 -5.77 25.11 -1.80
C SER A 450 -7.21 24.65 -1.52
N ARG A 451 -8.20 25.53 -1.72
CA ARG A 451 -9.63 25.22 -1.55
C ARG A 451 -10.39 25.39 -2.87
N GLY A 452 -11.54 24.74 -3.00
CA GLY A 452 -12.45 24.92 -4.15
C GLY A 452 -12.38 23.82 -5.22
N ALA A 453 -11.50 22.82 -5.08
CA ALA A 453 -11.33 21.76 -6.09
C ALA A 453 -12.62 20.96 -6.35
N ILE A 454 -13.37 20.64 -5.30
CA ILE A 454 -14.65 19.89 -5.37
C ILE A 454 -15.70 20.70 -6.16
N GLN A 455 -15.83 22.00 -5.85
CA GLN A 455 -16.79 22.89 -6.48
C GLN A 455 -16.44 23.14 -7.94
N ALA A 456 -15.15 23.36 -8.26
CA ALA A 456 -14.71 23.54 -9.63
C ALA A 456 -15.03 22.32 -10.50
N HIS A 457 -14.73 21.12 -10.03
CA HIS A 457 -15.05 19.88 -10.76
C HIS A 457 -16.56 19.76 -11.01
N ALA A 458 -17.39 20.00 -9.99
CA ALA A 458 -18.83 19.99 -10.14
C ALA A 458 -19.35 21.05 -11.12
N LEU A 459 -18.78 22.26 -11.10
CA LEU A 459 -19.15 23.35 -12.00
C LEU A 459 -18.77 23.08 -13.46
N MET A 460 -17.62 22.47 -13.72
CA MET A 460 -17.21 22.07 -15.07
C MET A 460 -18.19 21.08 -15.69
N GLN A 461 -18.68 20.14 -14.89
CA GLN A 461 -19.56 19.07 -15.36
C GLN A 461 -21.03 19.47 -15.39
N PHE A 462 -21.51 20.20 -14.37
CA PHE A 462 -22.94 20.44 -14.14
C PHE A 462 -23.33 21.92 -14.06
N GLY A 463 -22.37 22.83 -13.96
CA GLY A 463 -22.64 24.27 -13.87
C GLY A 463 -23.23 24.81 -15.17
N SER A 464 -24.09 25.81 -15.06
CA SER A 464 -24.50 26.63 -16.21
C SER A 464 -23.32 27.44 -16.76
N GLU A 465 -23.44 27.95 -17.99
CA GLU A 465 -22.40 28.81 -18.59
C GLU A 465 -22.10 30.03 -17.70
N ALA A 466 -23.14 30.71 -17.19
CA ALA A 466 -22.99 31.84 -16.29
C ALA A 466 -22.21 31.48 -15.01
N GLN A 467 -22.55 30.36 -14.37
CA GLN A 467 -21.84 29.89 -13.17
C GLN A 467 -20.38 29.53 -13.47
N ARG A 468 -20.10 28.88 -14.62
CA ARG A 468 -18.72 28.55 -15.02
C ARG A 468 -17.89 29.81 -15.24
N SER A 469 -18.43 30.78 -15.98
CA SER A 469 -17.76 32.06 -16.27
C SER A 469 -17.51 32.88 -15.01
N GLU A 470 -18.40 32.83 -14.03
CA GLU A 470 -18.24 33.56 -12.77
C GLU A 470 -17.25 32.88 -11.81
N PHE A 471 -17.44 31.58 -11.53
CA PHE A 471 -16.76 30.94 -10.41
C PHE A 471 -15.44 30.27 -10.78
N LEU A 472 -15.28 29.67 -11.96
CA LEU A 472 -14.06 28.93 -12.30
C LEU A 472 -12.80 29.83 -12.29
N PRO A 473 -12.80 31.02 -12.91
CA PRO A 473 -11.63 31.90 -12.87
C PRO A 473 -11.26 32.36 -11.45
N ARG A 474 -12.27 32.60 -10.61
CA ARG A 474 -12.10 33.08 -9.22
C ARG A 474 -11.61 31.98 -8.29
N ILE A 475 -12.04 30.74 -8.52
CA ILE A 475 -11.50 29.57 -7.82
C ILE A 475 -10.04 29.34 -8.25
N ALA A 476 -9.75 29.42 -9.55
CA ALA A 476 -8.39 29.25 -10.07
C ALA A 476 -7.41 30.32 -9.53
N SER A 477 -7.84 31.57 -9.39
CA SER A 477 -7.01 32.63 -8.81
C SER A 477 -6.88 32.57 -7.28
N GLY A 478 -7.71 31.74 -6.61
CA GLY A 478 -7.80 31.70 -5.16
C GLY A 478 -8.50 32.90 -4.53
N GLU A 479 -9.27 33.67 -5.33
CA GLU A 479 -10.00 34.87 -4.88
C GLU A 479 -11.27 34.51 -4.09
N VAL A 480 -11.90 33.38 -4.41
CA VAL A 480 -13.14 32.93 -3.77
C VAL A 480 -12.94 31.63 -3.02
N THR A 481 -13.59 31.51 -1.88
CA THR A 481 -13.57 30.33 -1.02
C THR A 481 -14.97 29.74 -0.84
N PHE A 482 -15.03 28.40 -0.80
CA PHE A 482 -16.26 27.66 -0.59
C PHE A 482 -16.18 26.79 0.67
N CYS A 483 -17.29 26.70 1.40
CA CYS A 483 -17.51 25.68 2.42
C CYS A 483 -18.55 24.63 1.95
N LEU A 484 -18.56 23.45 2.56
CA LEU A 484 -19.45 22.33 2.18
C LEU A 484 -20.65 22.22 3.13
N GLY A 485 -21.82 22.63 2.68
CA GLY A 485 -23.08 22.54 3.42
C GLY A 485 -23.78 21.20 3.20
N TYR A 486 -23.18 20.09 3.63
CA TYR A 486 -23.71 18.74 3.41
C TYR A 486 -24.34 18.15 4.67
N SER A 487 -23.50 17.83 5.66
CA SER A 487 -23.87 17.09 6.86
C SER A 487 -24.86 17.85 7.75
N GLU A 488 -25.72 17.10 8.41
CA GLU A 488 -26.73 17.58 9.36
C GLU A 488 -26.65 16.76 10.66
N PRO A 489 -27.27 17.20 11.78
CA PRO A 489 -27.21 16.49 13.05
C PRO A 489 -27.59 14.99 12.95
N GLU A 490 -28.59 14.67 12.12
CA GLU A 490 -29.09 13.31 11.92
C GLU A 490 -28.73 12.75 10.53
N SER A 491 -27.80 13.37 9.79
CA SER A 491 -27.42 12.95 8.42
C SER A 491 -25.95 13.23 8.14
N GLY A 492 -25.10 12.29 8.54
CA GLY A 492 -23.68 12.24 8.21
C GLY A 492 -23.40 11.16 7.15
N SER A 493 -23.11 9.93 7.61
CA SER A 493 -22.86 8.79 6.71
C SER A 493 -24.06 8.42 5.82
N ASP A 494 -25.30 8.52 6.35
CA ASP A 494 -26.53 8.49 5.53
C ASP A 494 -26.84 9.90 5.00
N LEU A 495 -25.92 10.48 4.22
CA LEU A 495 -26.08 11.86 3.70
C LEU A 495 -27.39 12.03 2.91
N ALA A 496 -27.87 10.96 2.29
CA ALA A 496 -29.11 10.97 1.52
C ALA A 496 -30.36 11.25 2.37
N SER A 497 -30.30 11.09 3.70
CA SER A 497 -31.42 11.40 4.61
C SER A 497 -31.52 12.87 5.03
N LEU A 498 -30.70 13.77 4.46
CA LEU A 498 -30.73 15.20 4.78
C LEU A 498 -32.13 15.81 4.68
N LYS A 499 -32.41 16.76 5.58
CA LYS A 499 -33.70 17.39 5.84
C LYS A 499 -33.73 18.90 5.60
N THR A 500 -32.59 19.57 5.44
CA THR A 500 -32.58 20.98 5.01
C THR A 500 -33.39 21.10 3.72
N THR A 501 -34.35 22.01 3.67
CA THR A 501 -35.26 22.19 2.54
C THR A 501 -34.89 23.40 1.70
N ALA A 502 -35.19 23.33 0.41
CA ALA A 502 -35.18 24.47 -0.49
C ALA A 502 -36.49 24.45 -1.28
N LEU A 503 -37.42 25.36 -0.98
CA LEU A 503 -38.73 25.41 -1.61
C LEU A 503 -38.82 26.58 -2.58
N ARG A 504 -39.46 26.36 -3.72
CA ARG A 504 -39.58 27.40 -4.75
C ARG A 504 -40.62 28.45 -4.34
N ASP A 505 -40.24 29.72 -4.42
CA ASP A 505 -41.13 30.87 -4.22
C ASP A 505 -40.87 31.90 -5.33
N GLY A 506 -41.69 31.87 -6.37
CA GLY A 506 -41.48 32.71 -7.56
C GLY A 506 -40.17 32.38 -8.31
N ASP A 507 -39.33 33.40 -8.48
CA ASP A 507 -38.00 33.32 -9.08
C ASP A 507 -36.88 33.04 -8.06
N GLU A 508 -37.23 32.76 -6.80
CA GLU A 508 -36.30 32.45 -5.72
C GLU A 508 -36.51 31.06 -5.12
N TRP A 509 -35.52 30.63 -4.34
CA TRP A 509 -35.60 29.49 -3.43
C TRP A 509 -35.54 29.99 -2.00
N VAL A 510 -36.44 29.49 -1.16
CA VAL A 510 -36.43 29.72 0.28
C VAL A 510 -35.86 28.49 0.98
N ILE A 511 -34.73 28.67 1.64
CA ILE A 511 -33.95 27.61 2.26
C ILE A 511 -34.14 27.64 3.78
N ASN A 512 -34.50 26.49 4.36
CA ASN A 512 -34.69 26.32 5.79
C ASN A 512 -34.02 25.03 6.29
N GLY A 513 -33.23 25.12 7.35
CA GLY A 513 -32.59 23.95 7.94
C GLY A 513 -31.37 24.26 8.79
N GLN A 514 -30.54 23.24 8.97
CA GLN A 514 -29.31 23.31 9.76
C GLN A 514 -28.24 22.44 9.12
N LYS A 515 -27.04 23.00 8.98
CA LYS A 515 -25.81 22.28 8.59
C LYS A 515 -24.82 22.27 9.75
N LEU A 516 -23.95 21.27 9.76
CA LEU A 516 -23.04 21.03 10.87
C LEU A 516 -21.74 20.36 10.38
N TRP A 517 -20.64 20.58 11.11
CA TRP A 517 -19.27 20.16 10.77
C TRP A 517 -18.67 20.89 9.56
N THR A 518 -19.21 22.05 9.20
CA THR A 518 -18.82 22.78 8.00
C THR A 518 -17.49 23.50 8.24
N THR A 519 -16.39 22.91 7.78
CA THR A 519 -15.06 23.51 7.93
C THR A 519 -14.94 24.82 7.15
N GLY A 520 -14.46 25.86 7.82
CA GLY A 520 -14.14 27.15 7.20
C GLY A 520 -15.32 28.06 6.86
N ALA A 521 -16.54 27.74 7.31
CA ALA A 521 -17.71 28.58 7.00
C ALA A 521 -17.60 30.00 7.56
N GLU A 522 -16.83 30.20 8.64
CA GLU A 522 -16.61 31.53 9.26
C GLU A 522 -15.88 32.54 8.36
N TYR A 523 -15.19 32.06 7.32
CA TYR A 523 -14.46 32.89 6.36
C TYR A 523 -14.82 32.61 4.90
N ALA A 524 -15.68 31.62 4.63
CA ALA A 524 -16.06 31.26 3.27
C ALA A 524 -16.92 32.37 2.62
N ASP A 525 -16.73 32.58 1.32
CA ASP A 525 -17.57 33.51 0.55
C ASP A 525 -18.93 32.88 0.21
N TYR A 526 -18.92 31.58 -0.10
CA TYR A 526 -20.11 30.82 -0.50
C TYR A 526 -20.20 29.47 0.20
N MET A 527 -21.43 29.03 0.48
CA MET A 527 -21.76 27.65 0.83
C MET A 527 -22.16 26.88 -0.42
N TRP A 528 -21.52 25.73 -0.61
CA TRP A 528 -21.98 24.70 -1.54
C TRP A 528 -22.97 23.78 -0.81
N LEU A 529 -24.25 24.12 -0.89
CA LEU A 529 -25.32 23.58 -0.04
C LEU A 529 -26.06 22.42 -0.72
N ALA A 530 -26.20 21.29 -0.03
CA ALA A 530 -27.14 20.24 -0.41
C ALA A 530 -28.47 20.39 0.36
N ALA A 531 -29.59 20.46 -0.37
CA ALA A 531 -30.91 20.63 0.21
C ALA A 531 -31.98 19.78 -0.50
N ARG A 532 -33.02 19.40 0.25
CA ARG A 532 -34.22 18.70 -0.20
C ARG A 532 -35.13 19.67 -0.96
N THR A 533 -35.32 19.44 -2.24
CA THR A 533 -36.26 20.18 -3.11
C THR A 533 -37.54 19.41 -3.38
N ASP A 534 -37.54 18.09 -3.19
CA ASP A 534 -38.73 17.24 -3.23
C ASP A 534 -38.79 16.37 -1.96
N PRO A 535 -39.64 16.73 -0.97
CA PRO A 535 -39.80 15.95 0.26
C PRO A 535 -40.57 14.65 0.06
N ASP A 536 -41.32 14.50 -1.03
CA ASP A 536 -42.17 13.35 -1.33
C ASP A 536 -41.50 12.34 -2.28
N ALA A 537 -40.22 12.58 -2.61
CA ALA A 537 -39.45 11.74 -3.50
C ALA A 537 -39.44 10.26 -3.03
N LYS A 538 -39.71 9.34 -3.98
CA LYS A 538 -39.85 7.90 -3.69
C LYS A 538 -38.60 7.22 -3.12
N SER A 539 -37.42 7.81 -3.33
CA SER A 539 -36.16 7.32 -2.78
C SER A 539 -35.40 8.47 -2.11
N LYS A 540 -34.63 8.18 -1.06
CA LYS A 540 -33.87 9.19 -0.31
C LYS A 540 -32.85 9.94 -1.18
N HIS A 541 -32.32 9.29 -2.21
CA HIS A 541 -31.37 9.89 -3.16
C HIS A 541 -32.08 10.82 -4.17
N ALA A 542 -33.34 10.56 -4.48
CA ALA A 542 -34.16 11.45 -5.28
C ALA A 542 -34.60 12.66 -4.43
N GLY A 543 -34.74 13.82 -5.07
CA GLY A 543 -35.24 15.02 -4.40
C GLY A 543 -34.19 15.90 -3.72
N ILE A 544 -32.89 15.61 -3.89
CA ILE A 544 -31.80 16.48 -3.43
C ILE A 544 -31.38 17.39 -4.58
N SER A 545 -31.13 18.66 -4.29
CA SER A 545 -30.51 19.64 -5.19
C SER A 545 -29.30 20.29 -4.53
N VAL A 546 -28.44 20.90 -5.35
CA VAL A 546 -27.23 21.61 -4.89
C VAL A 546 -27.35 23.09 -5.22
N PHE A 547 -26.96 23.96 -4.28
CA PHE A 547 -27.05 25.41 -4.39
C PHE A 547 -25.73 26.10 -4.05
N ILE A 548 -25.44 27.20 -4.73
CA ILE A 548 -24.38 28.15 -4.36
C ILE A 548 -25.03 29.29 -3.57
N VAL A 549 -24.72 29.40 -2.29
CA VAL A 549 -25.37 30.36 -1.37
C VAL A 549 -24.31 31.32 -0.82
N PRO A 550 -24.39 32.65 -1.06
CA PRO A 550 -23.48 33.61 -0.44
C PRO A 550 -23.58 33.55 1.08
N MET A 551 -22.44 33.47 1.79
CA MET A 551 -22.44 33.32 3.26
C MET A 551 -22.97 34.54 4.01
N ASN A 552 -23.05 35.70 3.34
CA ASN A 552 -23.63 36.93 3.87
C ASN A 552 -25.14 37.08 3.59
N THR A 553 -25.80 36.07 3.01
CA THR A 553 -27.24 36.11 2.72
C THR A 553 -28.03 36.24 4.03
N PRO A 554 -28.99 37.18 4.13
CA PRO A 554 -29.85 37.30 5.31
C PRO A 554 -30.53 35.97 5.67
N GLY A 555 -30.58 35.66 6.97
CA GLY A 555 -31.14 34.41 7.48
C GLY A 555 -30.10 33.32 7.79
N ILE A 556 -28.83 33.51 7.39
CA ILE A 556 -27.73 32.62 7.77
C ILE A 556 -27.17 33.04 9.13
N THR A 557 -27.15 32.12 10.09
CA THR A 557 -26.43 32.28 11.37
C THR A 557 -25.33 31.23 11.48
N ILE A 558 -24.08 31.68 11.65
CA ILE A 558 -22.91 30.80 11.77
C ILE A 558 -22.52 30.71 13.25
N ARG A 559 -22.32 29.49 13.75
CA ARG A 559 -21.78 29.22 15.09
C ARG A 559 -20.48 28.42 14.98
N PRO A 560 -19.32 29.07 15.14
CA PRO A 560 -18.02 28.40 15.14
C PRO A 560 -17.86 27.45 16.34
N SER A 561 -17.06 26.41 16.16
CA SER A 561 -16.70 25.42 17.18
C SER A 561 -15.28 24.93 16.95
N MET A 562 -14.47 24.97 18.00
CA MET A 562 -13.07 24.55 17.94
C MET A 562 -12.97 23.02 18.03
N ALA A 563 -12.34 22.40 17.03
CA ALA A 563 -12.03 20.98 17.05
C ALA A 563 -10.81 20.69 17.92
N MET A 564 -10.73 19.46 18.43
CA MET A 564 -9.59 19.00 19.22
C MET A 564 -8.25 19.16 18.49
N TYR A 565 -8.23 19.03 17.16
CA TYR A 565 -7.01 19.17 16.36
C TYR A 565 -6.63 20.65 16.06
N GLY A 566 -7.39 21.64 16.56
CA GLY A 566 -7.04 23.06 16.48
C GLY A 566 -7.61 23.81 15.28
N HIS A 567 -8.53 23.19 14.55
CA HIS A 567 -9.27 23.84 13.46
C HIS A 567 -10.70 24.17 13.86
N THR A 568 -11.26 25.21 13.26
CA THR A 568 -12.66 25.56 13.44
C THR A 568 -13.55 24.87 12.40
N PHE A 569 -14.64 24.26 12.87
CA PHE A 569 -15.79 23.93 12.05
C PHE A 569 -17.00 24.70 12.55
N CYS A 570 -18.01 24.84 11.71
CA CYS A 570 -19.17 25.66 12.01
C CYS A 570 -20.46 24.84 12.00
N THR A 571 -21.45 25.35 12.72
CA THR A 571 -22.86 25.00 12.58
C THR A 571 -23.58 26.19 11.95
N GLU A 572 -24.29 25.96 10.86
CA GLU A 572 -25.06 26.99 10.18
C GLU A 572 -26.56 26.74 10.37
N PHE A 573 -27.27 27.78 10.78
CA PHE A 573 -28.72 27.81 10.82
C PHE A 573 -29.22 28.64 9.66
N LEU A 574 -30.12 28.07 8.87
CA LEU A 574 -30.69 28.67 7.67
C LEU A 574 -32.17 28.94 7.98
N ASP A 575 -32.51 30.20 8.22
CA ASP A 575 -33.89 30.64 8.51
C ASP A 575 -34.37 31.56 7.40
N ASN A 576 -35.26 31.03 6.55
CA ASN A 576 -35.83 31.74 5.40
C ASN A 576 -34.77 32.41 4.50
N VAL A 577 -33.65 31.73 4.28
CA VAL A 577 -32.56 32.21 3.42
C VAL A 577 -33.06 32.20 1.98
N ARG A 578 -33.09 33.37 1.34
CA ARG A 578 -33.61 33.54 -0.03
C ARG A 578 -32.46 33.67 -1.02
N VAL A 579 -32.45 32.82 -2.04
CA VAL A 579 -31.47 32.85 -3.13
C VAL A 579 -32.17 32.81 -4.49
N PRO A 580 -31.60 33.43 -5.55
CA PRO A 580 -32.22 33.42 -6.86
C PRO A 580 -32.30 32.01 -7.46
N ALA A 581 -33.17 31.83 -8.44
CA ALA A 581 -33.28 30.58 -9.21
C ALA A 581 -31.94 30.07 -9.75
N SER A 582 -31.06 31.00 -10.16
CA SER A 582 -29.74 30.73 -10.72
C SER A 582 -28.72 30.22 -9.71
N ALA A 583 -29.04 30.23 -8.41
CA ALA A 583 -28.21 29.61 -7.38
C ALA A 583 -28.20 28.07 -7.48
N LEU A 584 -29.21 27.47 -8.12
CA LEU A 584 -29.28 26.02 -8.37
C LEU A 584 -28.16 25.59 -9.32
N VAL A 585 -27.41 24.54 -8.94
CA VAL A 585 -26.41 23.91 -9.79
C VAL A 585 -27.00 22.69 -10.47
N GLY A 586 -26.88 22.62 -11.79
CA GLY A 586 -27.51 21.58 -12.60
C GLY A 586 -29.05 21.65 -12.55
N GLU A 587 -29.69 20.49 -12.61
CA GLU A 587 -31.15 20.36 -12.63
C GLU A 587 -31.74 20.08 -11.25
N VAL A 588 -32.98 20.52 -11.03
CA VAL A 588 -33.70 20.25 -9.79
C VAL A 588 -33.82 18.74 -9.54
N ASN A 589 -33.63 18.33 -8.29
CA ASN A 589 -33.65 16.93 -7.81
C ASN A 589 -32.50 16.04 -8.33
N GLN A 590 -31.51 16.60 -9.04
CA GLN A 590 -30.33 15.87 -9.56
C GLN A 590 -29.06 16.07 -8.73
N GLY A 591 -29.17 16.66 -7.54
CA GLY A 591 -28.05 16.99 -6.67
C GLY A 591 -27.25 15.78 -6.18
N TRP A 592 -27.86 14.58 -6.07
CA TRP A 592 -27.13 13.39 -5.63
C TRP A 592 -26.01 12.97 -6.60
N ALA A 593 -26.26 13.09 -7.91
CA ALA A 593 -25.23 12.81 -8.92
C ALA A 593 -24.07 13.82 -8.83
N ILE A 594 -24.38 15.08 -8.56
CA ILE A 594 -23.39 16.16 -8.39
C ILE A 594 -22.51 15.88 -7.16
N ILE A 595 -23.13 15.60 -6.01
CA ILE A 595 -22.44 15.32 -4.74
C ILE A 595 -21.54 14.09 -4.89
N THR A 596 -22.06 12.99 -5.45
CA THR A 596 -21.30 11.74 -5.57
C THR A 596 -20.17 11.83 -6.58
N SER A 597 -20.35 12.57 -7.68
CA SER A 597 -19.27 12.89 -8.64
C SER A 597 -18.16 13.69 -7.97
N ALA A 598 -18.51 14.77 -7.28
CA ALA A 598 -17.53 15.67 -6.67
C ALA A 598 -16.73 15.00 -5.52
N LEU A 599 -17.39 14.19 -4.69
CA LEU A 599 -16.73 13.42 -3.63
C LEU A 599 -15.86 12.27 -4.15
N ALA A 600 -16.10 11.76 -5.36
CA ALA A 600 -15.23 10.73 -5.96
C ALA A 600 -13.85 11.31 -6.29
N THR A 601 -13.80 12.55 -6.81
CA THR A 601 -12.55 13.27 -7.12
C THR A 601 -11.74 13.61 -5.86
N GLU A 602 -12.41 14.02 -4.78
CA GLU A 602 -11.75 14.32 -3.49
C GLU A 602 -10.95 13.14 -2.93
N ARG A 603 -11.40 11.89 -3.17
CA ARG A 603 -10.73 10.70 -2.62
C ARG A 603 -9.31 10.49 -3.15
N ILE A 604 -9.02 10.95 -4.37
CA ILE A 604 -7.66 10.92 -4.91
C ILE A 604 -6.81 11.98 -4.21
N SER A 605 -7.35 13.18 -3.99
CA SER A 605 -6.69 14.25 -3.24
C SER A 605 -6.47 13.91 -1.75
N MET A 606 -7.34 13.10 -1.15
CA MET A 606 -7.13 12.53 0.20
C MET A 606 -5.92 11.59 0.26
N GLY A 607 -5.38 11.15 -0.87
CA GLY A 607 -4.07 10.52 -0.95
C GLY A 607 -2.94 11.35 -0.32
N GLY A 608 -3.09 12.68 -0.25
CA GLY A 608 -2.12 13.56 0.40
C GLY A 608 -1.87 13.26 1.88
N PHE A 609 -2.76 12.55 2.57
CA PHE A 609 -2.52 12.13 3.95
C PHE A 609 -1.33 11.18 4.08
N VAL A 610 -1.03 10.38 3.06
CA VAL A 610 0.19 9.55 3.04
C VAL A 610 1.44 10.43 3.14
N ALA A 611 1.47 11.54 2.39
CA ALA A 611 2.58 12.48 2.42
C ALA A 611 2.66 13.24 3.76
N THR A 612 1.52 13.56 4.38
CA THR A 612 1.49 14.11 5.75
C THR A 612 2.10 13.15 6.77
N VAL A 613 1.73 11.86 6.72
CA VAL A 613 2.31 10.82 7.59
C VAL A 613 3.81 10.70 7.35
N ARG A 614 4.23 10.62 6.09
CA ARG A 614 5.64 10.56 5.71
C ARG A 614 6.42 11.74 6.31
N ALA A 615 5.93 12.97 6.14
CA ALA A 615 6.57 14.17 6.66
C ALA A 615 6.70 14.13 8.19
N ALA A 616 5.68 13.64 8.89
CA ALA A 616 5.72 13.47 10.34
C ALA A 616 6.74 12.39 10.77
N PHE A 617 6.78 11.26 10.06
CA PHE A 617 7.74 10.20 10.31
C PHE A 617 9.19 10.62 10.06
N GLU A 618 9.47 11.39 9.01
CA GLU A 618 10.82 11.93 8.75
C GLU A 618 11.27 12.87 9.88
N LYS A 619 10.36 13.65 10.46
CA LYS A 619 10.65 14.45 11.66
C LYS A 619 10.86 13.59 12.91
N MET A 620 10.04 12.56 13.13
CA MET A 620 10.27 11.58 14.20
C MET A 620 11.66 10.95 14.09
N LEU A 621 12.07 10.57 12.88
CA LEU A 621 13.38 9.98 12.63
C LEU A 621 14.52 10.93 12.96
N ALA A 622 14.39 12.22 12.62
CA ALA A 622 15.36 13.23 12.99
C ALA A 622 15.53 13.35 14.53
N GLU A 623 14.44 13.33 15.28
CA GLU A 623 14.45 13.37 16.75
C GLU A 623 15.05 12.10 17.37
N VAL A 624 14.75 10.91 16.82
CA VAL A 624 15.35 9.64 17.25
C VAL A 624 16.85 9.65 17.03
N ARG A 625 17.33 10.09 15.86
CA ARG A 625 18.76 10.17 15.54
C ARG A 625 19.52 11.16 16.41
N ALA A 626 18.87 12.26 16.80
CA ALA A 626 19.47 13.26 17.68
C ALA A 626 19.74 12.74 19.11
N SER A 627 19.14 11.59 19.48
CA SER A 627 19.28 10.97 20.80
C SER A 627 19.96 9.61 20.72
N THR A 628 21.22 9.52 21.14
CA THR A 628 21.97 8.25 21.18
C THR A 628 21.25 7.14 21.95
N ARG A 629 20.49 7.51 23.00
CA ARG A 629 19.68 6.57 23.77
C ARG A 629 18.54 5.98 22.93
N LEU A 630 17.80 6.81 22.20
CA LEU A 630 16.67 6.35 21.38
C LEU A 630 17.15 5.61 20.14
N ALA A 631 18.19 6.12 19.47
CA ALA A 631 18.80 5.47 18.32
C ALA A 631 19.30 4.05 18.63
N GLY A 632 19.82 3.82 19.84
CA GLY A 632 20.31 2.51 20.29
C GLY A 632 19.25 1.56 20.88
N ASP A 633 18.02 2.02 21.13
CA ASP A 633 16.97 1.23 21.77
C ASP A 633 16.34 0.23 20.78
N ALA A 634 16.42 -1.07 21.08
CA ALA A 634 15.92 -2.12 20.20
C ALA A 634 14.40 -2.04 19.93
N THR A 635 13.62 -1.57 20.90
CA THR A 635 12.16 -1.43 20.77
C THR A 635 11.82 -0.24 19.87
N VAL A 636 12.55 0.87 20.01
CA VAL A 636 12.42 2.04 19.12
C VAL A 636 12.79 1.65 17.70
N ARG A 637 13.92 0.95 17.51
CA ARG A 637 14.36 0.48 16.19
C ARG A 637 13.33 -0.44 15.54
N GLU A 638 12.77 -1.41 16.27
CA GLU A 638 11.70 -2.27 15.75
C GLU A 638 10.47 -1.45 15.32
N ARG A 639 10.07 -0.46 16.13
CA ARG A 639 8.93 0.41 15.82
C ARG A 639 9.19 1.25 14.57
N ILE A 640 10.38 1.83 14.43
CA ILE A 640 10.79 2.60 13.23
C ILE A 640 10.74 1.72 11.98
N GLY A 641 11.31 0.51 12.03
CA GLY A 641 11.24 -0.44 10.92
C GLY A 641 9.81 -0.84 10.55
N THR A 642 8.93 -0.99 11.54
CA THR A 642 7.51 -1.29 11.32
C THR A 642 6.81 -0.13 10.58
N LEU A 643 6.95 1.10 11.09
CA LEU A 643 6.31 2.28 10.50
C LEU A 643 6.85 2.59 9.10
N ALA A 644 8.15 2.40 8.86
CA ALA A 644 8.74 2.56 7.52
C ALA A 644 8.10 1.62 6.49
N ALA A 645 7.88 0.36 6.86
CA ALA A 645 7.22 -0.62 6.00
C ALA A 645 5.74 -0.28 5.75
N GLU A 646 5.01 0.17 6.77
CA GLU A 646 3.61 0.60 6.60
C GLU A 646 3.48 1.88 5.75
N ILE A 647 4.38 2.84 5.91
CA ILE A 647 4.42 4.05 5.05
C ILE A 647 4.66 3.65 3.60
N GLU A 648 5.56 2.71 3.33
CA GLU A 648 5.81 2.21 1.97
C GLU A 648 4.53 1.60 1.36
N VAL A 649 3.75 0.83 2.12
CA VAL A 649 2.44 0.31 1.65
C VAL A 649 1.45 1.43 1.36
N ALA A 650 1.34 2.41 2.25
CA ALA A 650 0.44 3.54 2.07
C ALA A 650 0.76 4.30 0.76
N ARG A 651 2.06 4.50 0.49
CA ARG A 651 2.56 5.11 -0.75
C ARG A 651 2.24 4.27 -1.98
N GLN A 652 2.39 2.95 -1.91
CA GLN A 652 2.05 2.05 -3.01
C GLN A 652 0.54 2.02 -3.30
N LEU A 653 -0.32 2.00 -2.28
CA LEU A 653 -1.79 2.05 -2.44
C LEU A 653 -2.24 3.36 -3.12
N LEU A 654 -1.61 4.48 -2.75
CA LEU A 654 -1.84 5.78 -3.38
C LEU A 654 -1.34 5.79 -4.83
N THR A 655 -0.10 5.36 -5.05
CA THR A 655 0.52 5.36 -6.38
C THR A 655 -0.27 4.50 -7.36
N ARG A 656 -0.78 3.33 -6.91
CA ARG A 656 -1.71 2.52 -7.71
C ARG A 656 -2.96 3.31 -8.12
N SER A 657 -3.57 4.05 -7.19
CA SER A 657 -4.76 4.85 -7.48
C SER A 657 -4.46 5.93 -8.53
N ALA A 658 -3.30 6.57 -8.45
CA ALA A 658 -2.85 7.55 -9.45
C ALA A 658 -2.61 6.91 -10.83
N ARG A 659 -1.93 5.75 -10.89
CA ARG A 659 -1.68 5.01 -12.14
C ARG A 659 -2.98 4.50 -12.79
N LEU A 660 -3.94 4.00 -11.99
CA LEU A 660 -5.25 3.61 -12.50
C LEU A 660 -6.00 4.79 -13.11
N ALA A 661 -5.98 5.95 -12.43
CA ALA A 661 -6.60 7.17 -12.96
C ALA A 661 -5.93 7.64 -14.26
N GLU A 662 -4.60 7.54 -14.36
CA GLU A 662 -3.84 7.86 -15.58
C GLU A 662 -4.21 6.94 -16.75
N ALA A 663 -4.44 5.66 -16.47
CA ALA A 663 -4.95 4.69 -17.44
C ALA A 663 -6.44 4.87 -17.77
N GLY A 664 -7.12 5.90 -17.25
CA GLY A 664 -8.55 6.15 -17.47
C GLY A 664 -9.47 5.19 -16.72
N VAL A 665 -8.95 4.41 -15.77
CA VAL A 665 -9.74 3.48 -14.94
C VAL A 665 -10.39 4.25 -13.79
N GLN A 666 -11.69 4.08 -13.62
CA GLN A 666 -12.41 4.70 -12.51
C GLN A 666 -11.98 4.08 -11.17
N VAL A 667 -11.28 4.86 -10.36
CA VAL A 667 -10.84 4.45 -9.01
C VAL A 667 -12.03 4.46 -8.05
N THR A 668 -12.29 3.34 -7.38
CA THR A 668 -13.44 3.23 -6.45
C THR A 668 -13.01 2.69 -5.08
N PHE A 669 -13.01 1.37 -4.91
CA PHE A 669 -12.64 0.73 -3.64
C PHE A 669 -11.14 0.84 -3.37
N GLU A 670 -10.30 1.00 -4.39
CA GLU A 670 -8.86 1.21 -4.27
C GLU A 670 -8.54 2.50 -3.51
N ALA A 671 -9.28 3.57 -3.80
CA ALA A 671 -9.20 4.82 -3.04
C ALA A 671 -9.73 4.64 -1.60
N GLY A 672 -10.76 3.82 -1.42
CA GLY A 672 -11.26 3.45 -0.10
C GLY A 672 -10.20 2.73 0.75
N MET A 673 -9.45 1.80 0.15
CA MET A 673 -8.33 1.10 0.80
C MET A 673 -7.23 2.07 1.21
N SER A 674 -6.78 2.92 0.26
CA SER A 674 -5.76 3.94 0.54
C SER A 674 -6.20 4.87 1.68
N LYS A 675 -7.47 5.31 1.69
CA LYS A 675 -8.03 6.17 2.74
C LYS A 675 -8.03 5.49 4.11
N ILE A 676 -8.57 4.28 4.22
CA ILE A 676 -8.61 3.53 5.49
C ILE A 676 -7.20 3.37 6.03
N PHE A 677 -6.31 2.81 5.18
CA PHE A 677 -4.95 2.50 5.56
C PHE A 677 -4.19 3.74 6.03
N SER A 678 -4.29 4.84 5.29
CA SER A 678 -3.60 6.10 5.63
C SER A 678 -4.12 6.71 6.93
N GLY A 679 -5.44 6.74 7.13
CA GLY A 679 -6.04 7.31 8.35
C GLY A 679 -5.66 6.54 9.62
N GLU A 680 -5.67 5.21 9.55
CA GLU A 680 -5.25 4.36 10.68
C GLU A 680 -3.72 4.40 10.88
N LEU A 681 -2.94 4.55 9.81
CA LEU A 681 -1.50 4.77 9.91
C LEU A 681 -1.17 6.10 10.59
N MET A 682 -1.92 7.18 10.35
CA MET A 682 -1.77 8.45 11.08
C MET A 682 -1.92 8.24 12.60
N GLN A 683 -2.90 7.43 13.02
CA GLN A 683 -3.09 7.09 14.43
C GLN A 683 -1.88 6.32 14.97
N ARG A 684 -1.43 5.27 14.26
CA ARG A 684 -0.29 4.45 14.69
C ARG A 684 1.02 5.23 14.78
N VAL A 685 1.29 6.15 13.85
CA VAL A 685 2.47 7.03 13.91
C VAL A 685 2.36 8.02 15.08
N GLY A 686 1.18 8.59 15.30
CA GLY A 686 0.93 9.49 16.44
C GLY A 686 1.11 8.79 17.80
N GLU A 687 0.52 7.61 17.98
CA GLU A 687 0.67 6.79 19.20
C GLU A 687 2.12 6.34 19.40
N ALA A 688 2.80 5.91 18.34
CA ALA A 688 4.22 5.54 18.42
C ALA A 688 5.10 6.72 18.88
N ALA A 689 4.76 7.96 18.52
CA ALA A 689 5.47 9.12 19.04
C ALA A 689 5.33 9.26 20.56
N LEU A 690 4.13 9.02 21.11
CA LEU A 690 3.90 9.02 22.56
C LEU A 690 4.74 7.96 23.25
N ASP A 691 4.79 6.75 22.71
CA ASP A 691 5.58 5.65 23.28
C ASP A 691 7.10 5.91 23.24
N ILE A 692 7.59 6.51 22.15
CA ILE A 692 9.03 6.73 21.92
C ILE A 692 9.56 7.89 22.77
N PHE A 693 8.83 9.01 22.82
CA PHE A 693 9.31 10.24 23.45
C PHE A 693 8.66 10.54 24.82
N GLY A 694 7.67 9.75 25.24
CA GLY A 694 6.97 9.93 26.50
C GLY A 694 6.22 11.25 26.57
N SER A 695 6.26 11.90 27.74
CA SER A 695 5.51 13.14 28.01
C SER A 695 5.85 14.28 27.04
N ASP A 696 7.06 14.33 26.50
CA ASP A 696 7.47 15.41 25.58
C ASP A 696 6.71 15.35 24.24
N ALA A 697 6.26 14.16 23.82
CA ALA A 697 5.39 14.02 22.63
C ALA A 697 3.95 14.47 22.87
N SER A 698 3.56 14.82 24.10
CA SER A 698 2.24 15.43 24.39
C SER A 698 2.24 16.96 24.30
N LEU A 699 3.41 17.57 24.06
CA LEU A 699 3.56 19.01 23.96
C LEU A 699 3.17 19.51 22.55
N SER A 700 2.22 20.44 22.50
CA SER A 700 1.76 21.04 21.25
C SER A 700 2.70 22.14 20.74
N THR A 701 2.45 22.58 19.50
CA THR A 701 3.18 23.69 18.88
C THR A 701 3.21 24.93 19.77
N GLY A 702 4.39 25.54 19.90
CA GLY A 702 4.64 26.70 20.75
C GLY A 702 5.09 26.37 22.18
N SER A 703 4.98 25.11 22.62
CA SER A 703 5.54 24.67 23.90
C SER A 703 7.06 24.50 23.82
N VAL A 704 7.77 24.91 24.88
CA VAL A 704 9.20 24.64 25.05
C VAL A 704 9.40 23.13 25.17
N GLY A 705 10.30 22.56 24.37
CA GLY A 705 10.59 21.12 24.37
C GLY A 705 9.64 20.26 23.52
N ALA A 706 8.71 20.86 22.76
CA ALA A 706 7.81 20.10 21.89
C ALA A 706 8.57 19.33 20.80
N VAL A 707 8.49 18.00 20.85
CA VAL A 707 9.10 17.10 19.86
C VAL A 707 8.60 17.44 18.47
N ALA A 708 9.51 17.60 17.51
CA ALA A 708 9.18 17.96 16.14
C ALA A 708 8.26 19.21 16.04
N GLN A 709 8.41 20.16 16.98
CA GLN A 709 7.59 21.37 17.10
C GLN A 709 6.09 21.09 17.32
N GLY A 710 5.76 19.97 17.97
CA GLY A 710 4.39 19.54 18.25
C GLY A 710 3.67 18.92 17.05
N ARG A 711 4.36 18.67 15.93
CA ARG A 711 3.74 18.07 14.74
C ARG A 711 3.26 16.64 14.98
N LEU A 712 3.98 15.84 15.76
CA LEU A 712 3.59 14.44 16.05
C LEU A 712 2.34 14.37 16.92
N GLU A 713 2.28 15.23 17.94
CA GLU A 713 1.10 15.41 18.81
C GLU A 713 -0.12 15.85 17.99
N HIS A 714 0.05 16.87 17.14
CA HIS A 714 -1.01 17.34 16.25
C HIS A 714 -1.48 16.25 15.27
N LEU A 715 -0.56 15.45 14.70
CA LEU A 715 -0.89 14.35 13.80
C LEU A 715 -1.88 13.38 14.47
N LEU A 716 -1.63 13.03 15.73
CA LEU A 716 -2.52 12.13 16.48
C LEU A 716 -3.91 12.73 16.64
N ARG A 717 -4.02 13.99 17.08
CA ARG A 717 -5.33 14.66 17.21
C ARG A 717 -6.06 14.78 15.87
N HIS A 718 -5.33 15.08 14.79
CA HIS A 718 -5.87 15.25 13.45
C HIS A 718 -6.37 13.94 12.82
N SER A 719 -5.71 12.82 13.14
CA SER A 719 -6.02 11.50 12.58
C SER A 719 -7.50 11.08 12.77
N ILE A 720 -8.15 11.51 13.86
CA ILE A 720 -9.55 11.20 14.15
C ILE A 720 -10.48 11.74 13.07
N MET A 721 -10.22 12.97 12.59
CA MET A 721 -10.99 13.54 11.49
C MET A 721 -10.83 12.70 10.22
N ILE A 722 -9.65 12.16 9.96
CA ILE A 722 -9.39 11.38 8.74
C ILE A 722 -10.11 10.03 8.79
N VAL A 723 -10.19 9.39 9.95
CA VAL A 723 -10.93 8.13 10.12
C VAL A 723 -12.44 8.33 9.92
N VAL A 724 -13.00 9.45 10.39
CA VAL A 724 -14.45 9.71 10.37
C VAL A 724 -14.91 10.45 9.09
N GLY A 725 -14.20 11.49 8.69
CA GLY A 725 -14.49 12.35 7.54
C GLY A 725 -14.27 11.67 6.20
N GLY A 726 -14.84 12.24 5.13
CA GLY A 726 -14.76 11.67 3.77
C GLY A 726 -15.45 10.31 3.62
N GLY A 727 -16.31 9.95 4.59
CA GLY A 727 -16.91 8.62 4.75
C GLY A 727 -16.12 7.78 5.74
N THR A 728 -16.78 7.34 6.82
CA THR A 728 -16.14 6.59 7.90
C THR A 728 -15.48 5.31 7.40
N ASN A 729 -14.44 4.84 8.08
CA ASN A 729 -13.75 3.62 7.67
C ASN A 729 -14.70 2.41 7.55
N GLU A 730 -15.75 2.32 8.35
CA GLU A 730 -16.76 1.25 8.26
C GLU A 730 -17.57 1.30 6.96
N ILE A 731 -17.91 2.52 6.50
CA ILE A 731 -18.58 2.71 5.20
C ILE A 731 -17.61 2.36 4.07
N GLN A 732 -16.34 2.72 4.19
CA GLN A 732 -15.31 2.37 3.21
C GLN A 732 -15.05 0.86 3.16
N ARG A 733 -15.00 0.17 4.30
CA ARG A 733 -14.92 -1.30 4.38
C ARG A 733 -16.12 -1.97 3.71
N THR A 734 -17.31 -1.42 3.94
CA THR A 734 -18.54 -1.89 3.27
C THR A 734 -18.46 -1.69 1.75
N LEU A 735 -17.95 -0.54 1.29
CA LEU A 735 -17.71 -0.26 -0.13
C LEU A 735 -16.73 -1.27 -0.73
N ILE A 736 -15.62 -1.56 -0.06
CA ILE A 736 -14.60 -2.53 -0.51
C ILE A 736 -15.20 -3.94 -0.58
N ALA A 737 -15.92 -4.37 0.45
CA ALA A 737 -16.59 -5.67 0.47
C ALA A 737 -17.58 -5.84 -0.70
N GLN A 738 -18.38 -4.82 -1.00
CA GLN A 738 -19.41 -4.91 -2.03
C GLN A 738 -18.86 -4.70 -3.44
N ARG A 739 -17.96 -3.72 -3.64
CA ARG A 739 -17.43 -3.35 -4.95
C ARG A 739 -16.17 -4.12 -5.32
N GLY A 740 -15.28 -4.34 -4.36
CA GLY A 740 -14.02 -5.08 -4.57
C GLY A 740 -14.22 -6.60 -4.56
N LEU A 741 -15.05 -7.12 -3.65
CA LEU A 741 -15.24 -8.58 -3.49
C LEU A 741 -16.55 -9.11 -4.09
N GLY A 742 -17.48 -8.23 -4.44
CA GLY A 742 -18.80 -8.63 -4.92
C GLY A 742 -19.64 -9.33 -3.84
N LEU A 743 -19.44 -8.99 -2.56
CA LEU A 743 -20.26 -9.51 -1.48
C LEU A 743 -21.67 -8.90 -1.51
N PRO A 744 -22.70 -9.67 -1.12
CA PRO A 744 -24.09 -9.20 -1.16
C PRO A 744 -24.35 -8.07 -0.16
N ARG A 745 -25.23 -7.13 -0.53
CA ARG A 745 -25.59 -5.95 0.28
C ARG A 745 -26.34 -6.25 1.56
#